data_AF-A0A8B8LVD5-F1
#
_entry.id   AF-A0A8B8LVD5-F1
#
_cell.length_a   1.000
_cell.length_b   1.000
_cell.length_c   1.000
_cell.angle_alpha   90.00
_cell.angle_beta   90.00
_cell.angle_gamma   90.00
#
_symmetry.space_group_name_H-M   'P 1'
#
loop_
_entity.id
_entity.type
_entity.pdbx_description
1 polymer ?
#
loop_
_entity_poly.entity_id
_entity_poly.type
_entity_poly.pdbx_seq_one_letter_code
_entity_poly.pdbx_strand_id
1 'polypeptide(L)'
;MSKTIELYGFPSFVTVPDVKMFVEQHTGEGTVFAIKIRQGKGRVRRAFAIIQFTSAKCATSMITLANDVMRTLRYGTSYLKARELERDIVLKPRPFLHRLVDVKLHFGCQISKGRFSVFWKKVNVDVNFGIGMRKLHFLFSHHNVHYKLELSYENIWKIELHRPRGETASYLLIQLLGAPRVFENLTSANMFENPSFNYYKDAPDEQWIRAIDFTPSSCIGQSSAICLELPYGQNFPNFRENFAYYEESDRPYTLQTGVPFSQNQGLVPIVAPPHGLEIPYDILFKVNSLVQHGCLAGPALDSDFYRLVDPCRMDLEFIEHILEKMYYSKEFCYEPTKWLTDQYRRYLTSKNRPRSPVISLDTGLVYVRRVLITPCKVYFCGPEINVSNRVLRHFSEHIDNFLRVSFVDEELDKLYSTDLSQRALEKKTEIYTRILSILRNGIVIGDKRFEFLAFSSSQLRENSLWMFASTKSGCTAAYIREWMGDFRQIRNVAKYAARLGQSFGSSTETLSVHRDEIEIIPDVTVIHCGIEHVFSDGIGKISLEFAQRVAKKCGYNSTPSAFQIRYGGYKGVVAVDPTSSVKLSLRKSMHKYDSDNNKLDVLACSKFQSCYLNRQLITLLSTLGVKDCVFEEKQREAVDQLNTILTDSLKAQEVLDLMSSGEITNILKEMLICGYKPNVEPFLSMMLQTFRASKLLELRLKTRIFIPDGRAMMGCLDETRTLEYGQVFVHFSNKRLGSLSDNSFSYGLQETRVITGNVVVAKNPCLHPGDVRVLRAVDVPALYHMVDCVVFPQKGHRPHTNECSGSDLDGDIYFVCWDPELIPPRPIQPMEYTAAPSEKLDHDVMIEEYFTNYILNDSLGIIANAHTVFADREPSKAMSKPCIELAKLFSTAVDFPKTGVPAVIPQELYVKEYPDFMEKPDKPTYESCNVIGKLFREVQGISTSAGSISSFTLELAIKSYDLDMEVDGFKDYVDDAFYHKRNYDYKLGNLMDYYGIKTEAEILSGNIMKMSKSFNKRRDAEAINMAVRSLRKEARTWFNDSSSGVDSGSDDAYAKASAWYHVTYHPEYWGCYNEGMNRDHYLSFAWCVYPQLVLIKKEKISSIRRLNLN
;
A
#
# COMPACT_ATOMS: atom_id res chain seq x y z
N MET A 1 27.02 22.30 -13.37
CA MET A 1 26.48 22.44 -12.00
C MET A 1 26.37 23.93 -11.67
N SER A 2 25.31 24.33 -10.97
CA SER A 2 25.19 25.67 -10.36
C SER A 2 26.29 25.88 -9.32
N LYS A 3 26.61 27.13 -9.02
CA LYS A 3 27.63 27.46 -8.02
C LYS A 3 27.29 28.78 -7.34
N THR A 4 27.46 28.84 -6.03
CA THR A 4 27.09 30.00 -5.21
C THR A 4 28.32 30.73 -4.69
N ILE A 5 28.26 32.06 -4.74
CA ILE A 5 29.31 32.95 -4.23
C ILE A 5 28.68 33.99 -3.32
N GLU A 6 29.48 34.57 -2.45
CA GLU A 6 29.14 35.78 -1.72
C GLU A 6 29.94 36.94 -2.28
N LEU A 7 29.26 37.99 -2.75
CA LEU A 7 29.85 39.26 -3.17
C LEU A 7 29.64 40.31 -2.08
N TYR A 8 30.73 40.72 -1.44
CA TYR A 8 30.75 41.68 -0.34
C TYR A 8 31.23 43.06 -0.81
N GLY A 9 30.56 44.13 -0.36
CA GLY A 9 31.06 45.49 -0.56
C GLY A 9 30.03 46.52 -1.04
N PHE A 10 28.78 46.10 -1.25
CA PHE A 10 27.70 46.98 -1.72
C PHE A 10 27.26 48.00 -0.65
N PRO A 11 26.71 49.17 -1.06
CA PRO A 11 26.03 50.10 -0.14
C PRO A 11 24.87 49.44 0.61
N SER A 12 24.55 49.92 1.82
CA SER A 12 23.49 49.34 2.66
C SER A 12 22.08 49.40 2.08
N PHE A 13 21.85 50.29 1.12
CA PHE A 13 20.56 50.51 0.46
C PHE A 13 20.40 49.75 -0.87
N VAL A 14 21.38 48.94 -1.28
CA VAL A 14 21.32 48.20 -2.54
C VAL A 14 20.14 47.21 -2.52
N THR A 15 19.41 47.14 -3.63
CA THR A 15 18.31 46.18 -3.78
C THR A 15 18.71 45.02 -4.70
N VAL A 16 17.93 43.94 -4.63
CA VAL A 16 18.15 42.76 -5.46
C VAL A 16 18.08 43.04 -6.96
N PRO A 17 17.12 43.83 -7.49
CA PRO A 17 17.15 44.26 -8.89
C PRO A 17 18.48 44.91 -9.29
N ASP A 18 19.03 45.78 -8.43
CA ASP A 18 20.28 46.48 -8.71
C ASP A 18 21.47 45.52 -8.78
N VAL A 19 21.55 44.58 -7.85
CA VAL A 19 22.61 43.56 -7.82
C VAL A 19 22.48 42.60 -9.00
N LYS A 20 21.26 42.14 -9.30
CA LYS A 20 21.00 41.23 -10.42
C LYS A 20 21.44 41.86 -11.74
N MET A 21 21.00 43.08 -12.01
CA MET A 21 21.36 43.81 -13.22
C MET A 21 22.87 44.00 -13.33
N PHE A 22 23.53 44.44 -12.25
CA PHE A 22 24.99 44.62 -12.23
C PHE A 22 25.76 43.32 -12.51
N VAL A 23 25.34 42.21 -11.89
CA VAL A 23 26.02 40.93 -12.05
C VAL A 23 25.80 40.34 -13.43
N GLU A 24 24.57 40.42 -13.96
CA GLU A 24 24.24 39.92 -15.29
C GLU A 24 24.87 40.74 -16.42
N GLN A 25 25.20 42.02 -16.20
CA GLN A 25 26.03 42.79 -17.15
C GLN A 25 27.42 42.16 -17.38
N HIS A 26 27.98 41.50 -16.36
CA HIS A 26 29.31 40.89 -16.43
C HIS A 26 29.27 39.41 -16.79
N THR A 27 28.15 38.73 -16.54
CA THR A 27 28.02 37.28 -16.71
C THR A 27 27.08 36.85 -17.83
N GLY A 28 26.29 37.78 -18.38
CA GLY A 28 25.23 37.54 -19.35
C GLY A 28 23.84 37.56 -18.69
N GLU A 29 22.83 37.99 -19.44
CA GLU A 29 21.44 38.05 -18.97
C GLU A 29 20.90 36.64 -18.64
N GLY A 30 20.16 36.52 -17.53
CA GLY A 30 19.54 35.26 -17.10
C GLY A 30 20.48 34.24 -16.46
N THR A 31 21.73 34.62 -16.18
CA THR A 31 22.75 33.76 -15.55
C THR A 31 22.64 33.69 -14.03
N VAL A 32 21.88 34.59 -13.41
CA VAL A 32 21.64 34.54 -11.97
C VAL A 32 20.41 33.67 -11.67
N PHE A 33 20.62 32.65 -10.83
CA PHE A 33 19.58 31.71 -10.41
C PHE A 33 18.88 32.16 -9.12
N ALA A 34 19.61 32.66 -8.12
CA ALA A 34 19.01 33.21 -6.89
C ALA A 34 19.94 34.26 -6.26
N ILE A 35 19.37 35.22 -5.54
CA ILE A 35 20.10 36.26 -4.80
C ILE A 35 19.49 36.40 -3.39
N LYS A 36 20.34 36.47 -2.37
CA LYS A 36 19.98 36.94 -1.03
C LYS A 36 20.90 38.08 -0.61
N ILE A 37 20.34 39.25 -0.34
CA ILE A 37 21.08 40.40 0.19
C ILE A 37 20.97 40.40 1.72
N ARG A 38 22.11 40.58 2.40
CA ARG A 38 22.20 40.65 3.86
C ARG A 38 23.16 41.78 4.26
N GLN A 39 22.98 42.32 5.47
CA GLN A 39 23.85 43.39 5.98
C GLN A 39 25.04 42.83 6.77
N GLY A 40 26.23 43.38 6.54
CA GLY A 40 27.45 43.05 7.30
C GLY A 40 27.49 43.68 8.69
N LYS A 41 28.13 43.01 9.66
CA LYS A 41 28.19 43.41 11.08
C LYS A 41 29.36 44.36 11.43
N GLY A 42 29.74 45.30 10.55
CA GLY A 42 30.89 46.21 10.74
C GLY A 42 30.55 47.66 11.14
N ARG A 43 31.56 48.47 11.50
CA ARG A 43 31.42 49.93 11.80
C ARG A 43 30.86 50.75 10.63
N VAL A 44 31.12 50.33 9.39
CA VAL A 44 30.46 50.82 8.17
C VAL A 44 29.58 49.67 7.67
N ARG A 45 28.25 49.83 7.71
CA ARG A 45 27.30 48.80 7.29
C ARG A 45 27.33 48.66 5.76
N ARG A 46 28.14 47.74 5.24
CA ARG A 46 28.09 47.32 3.84
C ARG A 46 27.23 46.07 3.69
N ALA A 47 26.45 46.03 2.62
CA ALA A 47 25.67 44.86 2.26
C ALA A 47 26.55 43.85 1.51
N PHE A 48 26.16 42.58 1.61
CA PHE A 48 26.69 41.51 0.80
C PHE A 48 25.55 40.74 0.13
N ALA A 49 25.79 40.30 -1.09
CA ALA A 49 24.87 39.50 -1.87
C ALA A 49 25.40 38.07 -1.95
N ILE A 50 24.61 37.12 -1.47
CA ILE A 50 24.81 35.70 -1.76
C ILE A 50 24.13 35.46 -3.11
N ILE A 51 24.88 35.00 -4.11
CA ILE A 51 24.42 34.85 -5.48
C ILE A 51 24.71 33.44 -5.97
N GLN A 52 23.65 32.73 -6.37
CA GLN A 52 23.75 31.45 -7.03
C GLN A 52 23.64 31.65 -8.55
N PHE A 53 24.60 31.12 -9.30
CA PHE A 53 24.59 31.16 -10.76
C PHE A 53 24.04 29.88 -11.37
N THR A 54 23.49 29.99 -12.58
CA THR A 54 23.05 28.84 -13.40
C THR A 54 24.22 27.95 -13.85
N SER A 55 25.44 28.49 -13.88
CA SER A 55 26.66 27.78 -14.29
C SER A 55 27.86 28.12 -13.40
N ALA A 56 28.65 27.11 -13.04
CA ALA A 56 29.91 27.27 -12.32
C ALA A 56 30.91 28.19 -13.02
N LYS A 57 30.87 28.28 -14.36
CA LYS A 57 31.76 29.17 -15.12
C LYS A 57 31.48 30.65 -14.81
N CYS A 58 30.21 31.03 -14.66
CA CYS A 58 29.80 32.39 -14.31
C CYS A 58 30.27 32.77 -12.90
N ALA A 59 30.11 31.85 -11.95
CA ALA A 59 30.59 32.03 -10.57
C ALA A 59 32.12 32.22 -10.52
N THR A 60 32.88 31.36 -11.21
CA THR A 60 34.35 31.47 -11.27
C THR A 60 34.79 32.77 -11.94
N SER A 61 34.14 33.17 -13.04
CA SER A 61 34.42 34.44 -13.72
C SER A 61 34.21 35.65 -12.79
N MET A 62 33.11 35.66 -12.02
CA MET A 62 32.83 36.72 -11.06
C MET A 62 33.80 36.74 -9.88
N ILE A 63 34.25 35.58 -9.40
CA ILE A 63 35.28 35.50 -8.36
C ILE A 63 36.59 36.09 -8.86
N THR A 64 37.04 35.71 -10.07
CA THR A 64 38.27 36.23 -10.68
C THR A 64 38.21 37.75 -10.87
N LEU A 65 37.08 38.26 -11.37
CA LEU A 65 36.86 39.71 -11.55
C LEU A 65 36.84 40.48 -10.22
N ALA A 66 36.18 39.92 -9.19
CA ALA A 66 36.06 40.58 -7.89
C ALA A 66 37.36 40.58 -7.07
N ASN A 67 38.19 39.54 -7.22
CA ASN A 67 39.40 39.36 -6.43
C ASN A 67 40.70 39.70 -7.19
N ASP A 68 40.59 40.28 -8.38
CA ASP A 68 41.73 40.77 -9.16
C ASP A 68 42.58 41.79 -8.37
N VAL A 69 43.90 41.71 -8.53
CA VAL A 69 44.89 42.52 -7.78
C VAL A 69 44.71 44.01 -8.05
N MET A 70 44.19 44.37 -9.23
CA MET A 70 43.87 45.75 -9.60
C MET A 70 42.49 46.25 -9.08
N ARG A 71 41.71 45.40 -8.39
CA ARG A 71 40.37 45.70 -7.84
C ARG A 71 39.44 46.35 -8.88
N THR A 72 39.34 45.68 -10.03
CA THR A 72 38.65 46.17 -11.22
C THR A 72 37.13 46.13 -11.09
N LEU A 73 36.56 45.18 -10.34
CA LEU A 73 35.11 45.12 -10.12
C LEU A 73 34.63 46.13 -9.06
N ARG A 74 33.96 47.19 -9.51
CA ARG A 74 33.40 48.24 -8.65
C ARG A 74 31.89 48.38 -8.85
N TYR A 75 31.19 48.61 -7.75
CA TYR A 75 29.80 49.04 -7.75
C TYR A 75 29.74 50.47 -7.20
N GLY A 76 29.51 51.45 -8.08
CA GLY A 76 29.70 52.87 -7.76
C GLY A 76 31.14 53.16 -7.30
N THR A 77 31.30 53.73 -6.11
CA THR A 77 32.60 54.03 -5.49
C THR A 77 33.17 52.88 -4.65
N SER A 78 32.46 51.73 -4.58
CA SER A 78 32.81 50.61 -3.71
C SER A 78 33.45 49.45 -4.47
N TYR A 79 34.60 49.00 -4.00
CA TYR A 79 35.21 47.75 -4.46
C TYR A 79 34.45 46.55 -3.91
N LEU A 80 34.17 45.59 -4.77
CA LEU A 80 33.57 44.31 -4.38
C LEU A 80 34.65 43.26 -4.16
N LYS A 81 34.39 42.32 -3.25
CA LYS A 81 35.19 41.11 -3.08
C LYS A 81 34.26 39.90 -3.14
N ALA A 82 34.74 38.79 -3.70
CA ALA A 82 33.95 37.57 -3.78
C ALA A 82 34.57 36.46 -2.94
N ARG A 83 33.75 35.61 -2.33
CA ARG A 83 34.17 34.31 -1.82
C ARG A 83 33.22 33.23 -2.29
N GLU A 84 33.76 32.04 -2.51
CA GLU A 84 32.95 30.87 -2.81
C GLU A 84 32.22 30.41 -1.53
N LEU A 85 30.99 29.91 -1.68
CA LEU A 85 30.24 29.29 -0.60
C LEU A 85 30.00 27.82 -0.92
N GLU A 86 30.23 26.95 0.06
CA GLU A 86 30.00 25.49 -0.07
C GLU A 86 28.52 25.13 -0.23
N ARG A 87 27.61 26.02 0.20
CA ARG A 87 26.16 25.78 0.17
C ARG A 87 25.48 26.67 -0.84
N ASP A 88 24.75 26.04 -1.75
CA ASP A 88 23.89 26.73 -2.71
C ASP A 88 22.65 27.36 -2.03
N ILE A 89 22.14 28.47 -2.58
CA ILE A 89 20.91 29.12 -2.08
C ILE A 89 19.70 28.20 -2.30
N VAL A 90 19.63 27.58 -3.48
CA VAL A 90 18.66 26.56 -3.88
C VAL A 90 19.43 25.29 -4.20
N LEU A 91 19.24 24.25 -3.40
CA LEU A 91 19.96 22.99 -3.54
C LEU A 91 19.46 22.23 -4.79
N LYS A 92 20.38 21.90 -5.73
CA LYS A 92 20.11 21.20 -7.00
C LYS A 92 19.02 21.90 -7.85
N PRO A 93 19.30 23.07 -8.45
CA PRO A 93 18.36 23.68 -9.40
C PRO A 93 18.11 22.71 -10.55
N ARG A 94 16.85 22.28 -10.71
CA ARG A 94 16.46 21.33 -11.76
C ARG A 94 16.50 22.08 -13.08
N PRO A 95 17.42 21.79 -14.02
CA PRO A 95 17.39 22.45 -15.31
C PRO A 95 16.12 22.02 -16.04
N PHE A 96 15.22 22.96 -16.34
CA PHE A 96 14.15 22.72 -17.30
C PHE A 96 14.80 22.48 -18.66
N LEU A 97 14.51 21.33 -19.28
CA LEU A 97 15.06 21.02 -20.60
C LEU A 97 14.31 21.79 -21.69
N HIS A 98 13.00 21.98 -21.50
CA HIS A 98 12.12 22.69 -22.42
C HIS A 98 11.12 23.57 -21.67
N ARG A 99 10.88 24.77 -22.22
CA ARG A 99 9.88 25.75 -21.76
C ARG A 99 9.08 26.23 -22.97
N LEU A 100 7.76 26.04 -22.92
CA LEU A 100 6.82 26.62 -23.89
C LEU A 100 6.15 27.82 -23.22
N VAL A 101 6.08 28.93 -23.93
CA VAL A 101 5.54 30.21 -23.44
C VAL A 101 4.34 30.58 -24.31
N ASP A 102 3.38 31.32 -23.73
CA ASP A 102 2.15 31.77 -24.42
C ASP A 102 1.27 30.63 -24.96
N VAL A 103 1.27 29.50 -24.26
CA VAL A 103 0.42 28.34 -24.61
C VAL A 103 -1.02 28.60 -24.21
N LYS A 104 -1.97 28.20 -25.05
CA LYS A 104 -3.39 28.11 -24.65
C LYS A 104 -3.65 26.70 -24.10
N LEU A 105 -4.11 26.65 -22.86
CA LEU A 105 -4.43 25.44 -22.12
C LEU A 105 -5.94 25.22 -22.13
N HIS A 106 -6.38 24.07 -22.65
CA HIS A 106 -7.79 23.68 -22.69
C HIS A 106 -8.02 22.41 -21.87
N PHE A 107 -8.95 22.46 -20.92
CA PHE A 107 -9.42 21.32 -20.15
C PHE A 107 -10.74 20.81 -20.74
N GLY A 108 -10.88 19.49 -20.91
CA GLY A 108 -12.06 18.92 -21.55
C GLY A 108 -12.05 17.41 -21.70
N CYS A 109 -12.88 16.95 -22.64
CA CYS A 109 -12.98 15.54 -23.01
C CYS A 109 -12.85 15.38 -24.53
N GLN A 110 -12.09 14.37 -24.96
CA GLN A 110 -12.14 13.94 -26.36
C GLN A 110 -13.43 13.14 -26.59
N ILE A 111 -14.23 13.56 -27.56
CA ILE A 111 -15.54 12.95 -27.86
C ILE A 111 -15.51 12.11 -29.14
N SER A 112 -14.52 12.35 -30.01
CA SER A 112 -14.21 11.49 -31.16
C SER A 112 -12.74 11.64 -31.52
N LYS A 113 -12.22 10.79 -32.42
CA LYS A 113 -10.83 10.87 -32.89
C LYS A 113 -10.42 12.25 -33.46
N GLY A 114 -11.38 13.09 -33.87
CA GLY A 114 -11.11 14.42 -34.43
C GLY A 114 -11.81 15.59 -33.71
N ARG A 115 -12.45 15.35 -32.56
CA ARG A 115 -13.21 16.40 -31.84
C ARG A 115 -12.92 16.39 -30.36
N PHE A 116 -12.68 17.60 -29.83
CA PHE A 116 -12.44 17.86 -28.41
C PHE A 116 -13.46 18.84 -27.86
N SER A 117 -14.10 18.46 -26.74
CA SER A 117 -15.07 19.27 -26.02
C SER A 117 -14.38 20.02 -24.89
N VAL A 118 -14.21 21.33 -25.03
CA VAL A 118 -13.53 22.23 -24.09
C VAL A 118 -14.51 22.71 -23.01
N PHE A 119 -14.22 22.42 -21.74
CA PHE A 119 -14.98 22.89 -20.58
C PHE A 119 -14.42 24.19 -19.99
N TRP A 120 -13.10 24.33 -20.01
CA TRP A 120 -12.41 25.53 -19.52
C TRP A 120 -11.15 25.80 -20.32
N LYS A 121 -10.83 27.08 -20.51
CA LYS A 121 -9.66 27.52 -21.27
C LYS A 121 -8.90 28.61 -20.55
N LYS A 122 -7.57 28.59 -20.70
CA LYS A 122 -6.67 29.61 -20.19
C LYS A 122 -5.62 29.98 -21.24
N VAL A 123 -5.39 31.28 -21.37
CA VAL A 123 -4.34 31.85 -22.23
C VAL A 123 -3.13 32.26 -21.38
N ASN A 124 -1.99 32.41 -22.03
CA ASN A 124 -0.72 32.83 -21.43
C ASN A 124 -0.25 31.86 -20.33
N VAL A 125 -0.19 30.58 -20.69
CA VAL A 125 0.31 29.52 -19.80
C VAL A 125 1.74 29.17 -20.17
N ASP A 126 2.61 29.16 -19.17
CA ASP A 126 3.97 28.66 -19.29
C ASP A 126 3.99 27.17 -18.98
N VAL A 127 4.55 26.36 -19.88
CA VAL A 127 4.66 24.90 -19.71
C VAL A 127 6.12 24.50 -19.65
N ASN A 128 6.53 23.98 -18.49
CA ASN A 128 7.90 23.55 -18.22
C ASN A 128 8.00 22.03 -18.07
N PHE A 129 8.99 21.40 -18.72
CA PHE A 129 9.21 19.94 -18.67
C PHE A 129 10.64 19.51 -19.03
N GLY A 130 10.98 18.25 -18.75
CA GLY A 130 12.29 17.68 -19.11
C GLY A 130 12.51 16.23 -18.67
N ILE A 131 13.51 15.57 -19.28
CA ILE A 131 13.83 14.13 -19.17
C ILE A 131 14.00 13.66 -17.72
N GLY A 132 14.53 14.51 -16.82
CA GLY A 132 14.78 14.17 -15.42
C GLY A 132 13.63 14.44 -14.44
N MET A 133 12.60 15.21 -14.83
CA MET A 133 11.53 15.64 -13.90
C MET A 133 10.35 14.67 -13.85
N ARG A 134 10.10 13.93 -14.94
CA ARG A 134 8.92 13.03 -15.12
C ARG A 134 7.58 13.71 -14.77
N LYS A 135 7.49 15.03 -14.95
CA LYS A 135 6.32 15.88 -14.70
C LYS A 135 6.24 17.02 -15.73
N LEU A 136 5.02 17.46 -16.03
CA LEU A 136 4.72 18.71 -16.74
C LEU A 136 4.24 19.75 -15.72
N HIS A 137 4.82 20.94 -15.72
CA HIS A 137 4.38 22.06 -14.88
C HIS A 137 3.70 23.12 -15.74
N PHE A 138 2.48 23.52 -15.37
CA PHE A 138 1.74 24.61 -16.00
C PHE A 138 1.67 25.78 -15.02
N LEU A 139 2.18 26.94 -15.42
CA LEU A 139 2.26 28.14 -14.58
C LEU A 139 1.45 29.27 -15.23
N PHE A 140 0.54 29.88 -14.47
CA PHE A 140 -0.26 31.02 -14.92
C PHE A 140 -0.89 31.79 -13.76
N SER A 141 -1.39 33.00 -14.03
CA SER A 141 -2.15 33.79 -13.05
C SER A 141 -3.64 33.80 -13.37
N HIS A 142 -4.50 33.64 -12.36
CA HIS A 142 -5.95 33.70 -12.50
C HIS A 142 -6.57 34.40 -11.27
N HIS A 143 -7.42 35.40 -11.49
CA HIS A 143 -8.02 36.23 -10.43
C HIS A 143 -7.01 36.75 -9.37
N ASN A 144 -5.86 37.25 -9.82
CA ASN A 144 -4.75 37.74 -8.97
C ASN A 144 -4.06 36.69 -8.08
N VAL A 145 -4.32 35.40 -8.32
CA VAL A 145 -3.61 34.28 -7.69
C VAL A 145 -2.72 33.60 -8.73
N HIS A 146 -1.49 33.25 -8.33
CA HIS A 146 -0.61 32.45 -9.18
C HIS A 146 -0.88 30.96 -8.95
N TYR A 147 -1.07 30.21 -10.03
CA TYR A 147 -1.31 28.78 -10.00
C TYR A 147 -0.15 28.01 -10.64
N LYS A 148 0.16 26.86 -10.04
CA LYS A 148 1.04 25.83 -10.58
C LYS A 148 0.25 24.53 -10.65
N LEU A 149 0.07 23.99 -11.85
CA LEU A 149 -0.46 22.64 -12.05
C LEU A 149 0.70 21.68 -12.31
N GLU A 150 0.79 20.60 -11.54
CA GLU A 150 1.78 19.54 -11.76
C GLU A 150 1.10 18.27 -12.28
N LEU A 151 1.39 17.89 -13.52
CA LEU A 151 0.94 16.62 -14.10
C LEU A 151 2.09 15.62 -14.15
N SER A 152 1.99 14.56 -13.36
CA SER A 152 2.91 13.42 -13.40
C SER A 152 2.80 12.66 -14.71
N TYR A 153 3.92 12.17 -15.24
CA TYR A 153 3.91 11.31 -16.43
C TYR A 153 3.15 10.00 -16.17
N GLU A 154 3.02 9.58 -14.91
CA GLU A 154 2.29 8.37 -14.54
C GLU A 154 0.76 8.58 -14.59
N ASN A 155 0.31 9.83 -14.66
CA ASN A 155 -1.08 10.22 -14.85
C ASN A 155 -1.41 10.56 -16.31
N ILE A 156 -0.50 10.29 -17.25
CA ILE A 156 -0.71 10.46 -18.69
C ILE A 156 -0.92 9.08 -19.31
N TRP A 157 -2.06 8.88 -19.97
CA TRP A 157 -2.36 7.64 -20.70
C TRP A 157 -1.64 7.62 -22.04
N LYS A 158 -1.82 8.68 -22.85
CA LYS A 158 -1.31 8.81 -24.21
C LYS A 158 -1.19 10.28 -24.59
N ILE A 159 -0.25 10.58 -25.48
CA ILE A 159 -0.10 11.90 -26.09
C ILE A 159 -0.31 11.79 -27.60
N GLU A 160 -1.12 12.68 -28.15
CA GLU A 160 -1.38 12.79 -29.59
C GLU A 160 -1.08 14.20 -30.08
N LEU A 161 -0.23 14.32 -31.09
CA LEU A 161 0.02 15.58 -31.77
C LEU A 161 -0.82 15.65 -33.05
N HIS A 162 -1.70 16.65 -33.12
CA HIS A 162 -2.56 16.90 -34.28
C HIS A 162 -2.06 18.12 -35.07
N ARG A 163 -1.78 17.91 -36.36
CA ARG A 163 -1.37 18.94 -37.33
C ARG A 163 -2.36 19.01 -38.50
N PRO A 164 -3.57 19.57 -38.30
CA PRO A 164 -4.60 19.59 -39.33
C PRO A 164 -4.12 20.30 -40.61
N ARG A 165 -4.29 19.64 -41.76
CA ARG A 165 -3.84 20.17 -43.06
C ARG A 165 -4.55 21.47 -43.41
N GLY A 166 -3.79 22.53 -43.65
CA GLY A 166 -4.30 23.85 -44.05
C GLY A 166 -4.67 24.78 -42.89
N GLU A 167 -4.53 24.33 -41.64
CA GLU A 167 -4.63 25.17 -40.46
C GLU A 167 -3.25 25.59 -39.95
N THR A 168 -3.18 26.77 -39.34
CA THR A 168 -1.93 27.36 -38.84
C THR A 168 -1.60 26.97 -37.40
N ALA A 169 -2.53 26.33 -36.68
CA ALA A 169 -2.38 25.92 -35.29
C ALA A 169 -2.10 24.40 -35.18
N SER A 170 -1.21 24.02 -34.27
CA SER A 170 -0.97 22.63 -33.88
C SER A 170 -1.54 22.36 -32.49
N TYR A 171 -2.12 21.19 -32.29
CA TYR A 171 -2.76 20.79 -31.04
C TYR A 171 -2.06 19.59 -30.41
N LEU A 172 -1.64 19.69 -29.16
CA LEU A 172 -1.12 18.55 -28.40
C LEU A 172 -2.19 18.09 -27.40
N LEU A 173 -2.76 16.92 -27.67
CA LEU A 173 -3.71 16.27 -26.78
C LEU A 173 -2.97 15.35 -25.81
N ILE A 174 -3.22 15.54 -24.52
CA ILE A 174 -2.71 14.71 -23.43
C ILE A 174 -3.92 14.03 -22.79
N GLN A 175 -4.09 12.74 -23.01
CA GLN A 175 -5.16 11.96 -22.39
C GLN A 175 -4.74 11.58 -20.96
N LEU A 176 -5.64 11.77 -19.99
CA LEU A 176 -5.34 11.70 -18.57
C LEU A 176 -5.86 10.41 -17.94
N LEU A 177 -5.03 9.81 -17.08
CA LEU A 177 -5.45 8.82 -16.08
C LEU A 177 -5.81 9.50 -14.75
N GLY A 178 -5.10 10.59 -14.43
CA GLY A 178 -5.26 11.38 -13.21
C GLY A 178 -5.31 12.87 -13.47
N ALA A 179 -5.96 13.63 -12.59
CA ALA A 179 -5.96 15.09 -12.66
C ALA A 179 -4.58 15.66 -12.26
N PRO A 180 -4.19 16.85 -12.75
CA PRO A 180 -2.97 17.51 -12.28
C PRO A 180 -3.12 17.99 -10.83
N ARG A 181 -2.04 17.94 -10.05
CA ARG A 181 -2.01 18.54 -8.71
C ARG A 181 -2.08 20.06 -8.83
N VAL A 182 -3.06 20.66 -8.16
CA VAL A 182 -3.22 22.12 -8.12
C VAL A 182 -2.43 22.69 -6.93
N PHE A 183 -1.66 23.73 -7.21
CA PHE A 183 -1.02 24.58 -6.21
C PHE A 183 -1.34 26.05 -6.47
N GLU A 184 -1.48 26.82 -5.41
CA GLU A 184 -1.66 28.27 -5.44
C GLU A 184 -0.55 28.98 -4.66
N ASN A 185 -0.27 30.22 -5.03
CA ASN A 185 0.62 31.12 -4.31
C ASN A 185 -0.08 32.48 -4.16
N LEU A 186 -0.42 32.82 -2.90
CA LEU A 186 -1.02 34.10 -2.52
C LEU A 186 0.11 35.12 -2.35
N THR A 187 0.40 35.86 -3.42
CA THR A 187 1.48 36.86 -3.49
C THR A 187 1.35 38.04 -2.50
N SER A 188 0.31 38.07 -1.67
CA SER A 188 0.02 39.18 -0.74
C SER A 188 0.33 38.92 0.75
N ALA A 189 0.78 37.72 1.16
CA ALA A 189 0.87 37.38 2.59
C ALA A 189 2.25 36.94 3.13
N ASN A 190 3.32 36.88 2.33
CA ASN A 190 4.64 36.56 2.86
C ASN A 190 5.36 37.83 3.37
N MET A 191 5.20 38.12 4.66
CA MET A 191 6.09 39.01 5.43
C MET A 191 7.53 38.47 5.56
N PHE A 192 7.82 37.27 5.07
CA PHE A 192 9.15 36.67 5.08
C PHE A 192 9.76 36.73 3.67
N GLU A 193 10.79 37.58 3.54
CA GLU A 193 11.60 37.88 2.35
C GLU A 193 11.03 38.96 1.41
N ASN A 194 11.10 40.22 1.85
CA ASN A 194 10.90 41.42 1.02
C ASN A 194 11.64 41.29 -0.34
N PRO A 195 10.96 41.49 -1.50
CA PRO A 195 11.54 41.39 -2.85
C PRO A 195 12.77 42.28 -3.07
N SER A 196 12.92 43.34 -2.29
CA SER A 196 14.10 44.19 -2.30
C SER A 196 15.37 43.46 -1.81
N PHE A 197 15.24 42.35 -1.08
CA PHE A 197 16.36 41.62 -0.45
C PHE A 197 16.50 40.15 -0.87
N ASN A 198 15.52 39.54 -1.56
CA ASN A 198 15.66 38.17 -2.06
C ASN A 198 15.06 38.02 -3.47
N TYR A 199 15.72 37.24 -4.33
CA TYR A 199 15.24 36.84 -5.66
C TYR A 199 15.53 35.37 -5.89
N TYR A 200 14.59 34.69 -6.53
CA TYR A 200 14.76 33.35 -7.02
C TYR A 200 14.21 33.30 -8.44
N LYS A 201 14.96 32.68 -9.36
CA LYS A 201 14.54 32.49 -10.74
C LYS A 201 13.29 31.61 -10.82
N ASP A 202 13.20 30.63 -9.92
CA ASP A 202 12.03 29.79 -9.69
C ASP A 202 11.56 29.99 -8.25
N ALA A 203 10.24 30.12 -8.02
CA ALA A 203 9.71 30.21 -6.66
C ALA A 203 10.09 28.94 -5.87
N PRO A 204 10.71 29.04 -4.68
CA PRO A 204 11.03 27.87 -3.89
C PRO A 204 9.77 27.08 -3.56
N ASP A 205 9.85 25.75 -3.56
CA ASP A 205 8.70 24.85 -3.35
C ASP A 205 7.90 25.16 -2.07
N GLU A 206 8.54 25.79 -1.08
CA GLU A 206 7.96 26.23 0.19
C GLU A 206 6.91 27.36 0.06
N GLN A 207 6.80 28.01 -1.11
CA GLN A 207 5.83 29.09 -1.37
C GLN A 207 4.52 28.60 -2.01
N TRP A 208 4.47 27.34 -2.47
CA TRP A 208 3.31 26.78 -3.15
C TRP A 208 2.43 26.01 -2.17
N ILE A 209 1.14 26.35 -2.13
CA ILE A 209 0.16 25.75 -1.24
C ILE A 209 -0.72 24.82 -2.06
N ARG A 210 -0.99 23.61 -1.55
CA ARG A 210 -1.92 22.69 -2.20
C ARG A 210 -3.34 23.21 -2.15
N ALA A 211 -4.01 23.19 -3.31
CA ALA A 211 -5.37 23.65 -3.48
C ALA A 211 -6.25 22.57 -4.13
N ILE A 212 -7.55 22.83 -4.17
CA ILE A 212 -8.54 22.05 -4.91
C ILE A 212 -8.71 22.61 -6.33
N ASP A 213 -9.64 22.05 -7.09
CA ASP A 213 -10.01 22.59 -8.39
C ASP A 213 -10.66 23.98 -8.26
N PHE A 214 -9.93 25.03 -8.65
CA PHE A 214 -10.36 26.42 -8.60
C PHE A 214 -11.30 26.82 -9.75
N THR A 215 -11.48 25.96 -10.75
CA THR A 215 -12.26 26.31 -11.94
C THR A 215 -13.77 26.28 -11.64
N PRO A 216 -14.58 27.12 -12.32
CA PRO A 216 -16.03 27.08 -12.16
C PRO A 216 -16.59 25.68 -12.44
N SER A 217 -17.44 25.17 -11.56
CA SER A 217 -18.00 23.80 -11.65
C SER A 217 -16.95 22.67 -11.66
N SER A 218 -15.72 22.92 -11.20
CA SER A 218 -14.65 21.92 -11.12
C SER A 218 -14.36 21.22 -12.47
N CYS A 219 -14.10 22.02 -13.50
CA CYS A 219 -13.80 21.55 -14.85
C CYS A 219 -12.52 20.69 -14.93
N ILE A 220 -11.50 20.93 -14.08
CA ILE A 220 -10.28 20.11 -14.06
C ILE A 220 -10.64 18.68 -13.64
N GLY A 221 -11.41 18.53 -12.57
CA GLY A 221 -11.87 17.23 -12.08
C GLY A 221 -12.73 16.46 -13.09
N GLN A 222 -13.51 17.16 -13.93
CA GLN A 222 -14.36 16.56 -14.95
C GLN A 222 -13.63 16.23 -16.26
N SER A 223 -12.41 16.72 -16.45
CA SER A 223 -11.67 16.52 -17.69
C SER A 223 -11.07 15.12 -17.78
N SER A 224 -11.17 14.51 -18.96
CA SER A 224 -10.45 13.27 -19.29
C SER A 224 -9.18 13.53 -20.12
N ALA A 225 -9.00 14.76 -20.58
CA ALA A 225 -7.84 15.15 -21.38
C ALA A 225 -7.53 16.65 -21.27
N ILE A 226 -6.27 17.00 -21.56
CA ILE A 226 -5.77 18.37 -21.69
C ILE A 226 -5.37 18.58 -23.14
N CYS A 227 -5.76 19.71 -23.74
CA CYS A 227 -5.31 20.08 -25.07
C CYS A 227 -4.49 21.37 -25.00
N LEU A 228 -3.27 21.34 -25.52
CA LEU A 228 -2.41 22.53 -25.67
C LEU A 228 -2.47 23.02 -27.10
N GLU A 229 -2.67 24.33 -27.27
CA GLU A 229 -2.63 25.01 -28.55
C GLU A 229 -1.47 26.01 -28.54
N LEU A 230 -0.55 25.89 -29.50
CA LEU A 230 0.60 26.78 -29.66
C LEU A 230 0.29 27.97 -30.57
N PRO A 231 0.91 29.13 -30.31
CA PRO A 231 0.88 30.27 -31.22
C PRO A 231 1.68 30.01 -32.52
N TYR A 232 1.36 30.77 -33.56
CA TYR A 232 1.89 30.62 -34.93
C TYR A 232 3.42 30.56 -34.98
N GLY A 233 3.98 29.54 -35.65
CA GLY A 233 5.41 29.39 -35.91
C GLY A 233 6.24 28.67 -34.84
N GLN A 234 5.63 28.26 -33.72
CA GLN A 234 6.30 27.41 -32.71
C GLN A 234 6.00 25.94 -32.93
N ASN A 235 7.03 25.09 -32.84
CA ASN A 235 6.88 23.64 -32.90
C ASN A 235 6.97 23.03 -31.50
N PHE A 236 6.12 22.05 -31.23
CA PHE A 236 6.31 21.16 -30.09
C PHE A 236 7.64 20.39 -30.23
N PRO A 237 8.39 20.20 -29.13
CA PRO A 237 9.55 19.31 -29.17
C PRO A 237 9.11 17.86 -29.36
N ASN A 238 10.04 17.01 -29.76
CA ASN A 238 9.75 15.59 -29.97
C ASN A 238 9.45 14.91 -28.64
N PHE A 239 8.17 14.57 -28.41
CA PHE A 239 7.73 13.85 -27.21
C PHE A 239 7.97 12.35 -27.28
N ARG A 240 8.30 11.78 -28.45
CA ARG A 240 8.54 10.34 -28.65
C ARG A 240 9.70 9.81 -27.80
N GLU A 241 10.72 10.64 -27.55
CA GLU A 241 11.85 10.27 -26.69
C GLU A 241 11.48 10.22 -25.20
N ASN A 242 10.37 10.85 -24.80
CA ASN A 242 9.94 11.02 -23.42
C ASN A 242 8.72 10.17 -23.04
N PHE A 243 7.94 9.69 -24.01
CA PHE A 243 6.68 8.98 -23.79
C PHE A 243 6.54 7.76 -24.71
N ALA A 244 6.19 6.62 -24.13
CA ALA A 244 6.05 5.35 -24.85
C ALA A 244 4.85 5.34 -25.82
N TYR A 245 3.78 6.08 -25.51
CA TYR A 245 2.56 6.16 -26.32
C TYR A 245 2.39 7.57 -26.88
N TYR A 246 3.10 7.84 -27.98
CA TYR A 246 3.05 9.09 -28.72
C TYR A 246 2.65 8.83 -30.18
N GLU A 247 1.58 9.49 -30.63
CA GLU A 247 1.09 9.41 -32.01
C GLU A 247 1.03 10.80 -32.65
N GLU A 248 1.26 10.86 -33.97
CA GLU A 248 1.07 12.06 -34.77
C GLU A 248 -0.07 11.83 -35.78
N SER A 249 -0.93 12.83 -35.95
CA SER A 249 -2.04 12.78 -36.89
C SER A 249 -2.17 14.07 -37.68
N ASP A 250 -2.32 13.94 -39.00
CA ASP A 250 -2.62 15.07 -39.90
C ASP A 250 -4.14 15.24 -40.14
N ARG A 251 -4.97 14.55 -39.35
CA ARG A 251 -6.43 14.56 -39.51
C ARG A 251 -7.01 15.91 -39.07
N PRO A 252 -8.18 16.31 -39.62
CA PRO A 252 -8.91 17.46 -39.10
C PRO A 252 -9.18 17.29 -37.60
N TYR A 253 -8.87 18.31 -36.81
CA TYR A 253 -9.04 18.30 -35.37
C TYR A 253 -9.72 19.59 -34.92
N THR A 254 -10.89 19.50 -34.29
CA THR A 254 -11.70 20.67 -33.94
C THR A 254 -11.94 20.78 -32.44
N LEU A 255 -11.64 21.95 -31.89
CA LEU A 255 -12.02 22.33 -30.53
C LEU A 255 -13.44 22.91 -30.52
N GLN A 256 -14.32 22.35 -29.70
CA GLN A 256 -15.70 22.80 -29.55
C GLN A 256 -15.98 23.19 -28.11
N THR A 257 -16.84 24.19 -27.91
CA THR A 257 -17.25 24.57 -26.55
C THR A 257 -18.19 23.51 -26.00
N GLY A 258 -17.82 22.90 -24.87
CA GLY A 258 -18.61 21.90 -24.17
C GLY A 258 -19.12 22.42 -22.82
N VAL A 259 -20.03 21.67 -22.21
CA VAL A 259 -20.58 21.95 -20.89
C VAL A 259 -20.12 20.86 -19.90
N PRO A 260 -19.69 21.22 -18.68
CA PRO A 260 -19.45 20.23 -17.63
C PRO A 260 -20.71 19.39 -17.37
N PHE A 261 -20.54 18.09 -17.15
CA PHE A 261 -21.63 17.10 -17.17
C PHE A 261 -21.92 16.48 -15.81
N SER A 262 -21.12 16.78 -14.78
CA SER A 262 -21.32 16.24 -13.43
C SER A 262 -22.60 16.77 -12.81
N GLN A 263 -23.40 15.89 -12.20
CA GLN A 263 -24.61 16.26 -11.47
C GLN A 263 -24.28 16.93 -10.12
N ASN A 264 -23.16 16.54 -9.51
CA ASN A 264 -22.71 17.05 -8.22
C ASN A 264 -21.53 18.01 -8.43
N GLN A 265 -21.65 19.26 -7.95
CA GLN A 265 -20.60 20.27 -8.06
C GLN A 265 -19.49 20.10 -7.01
N GLY A 266 -19.78 19.45 -5.88
CA GLY A 266 -18.79 19.16 -4.84
C GLY A 266 -17.97 17.89 -5.10
N LEU A 267 -18.55 16.90 -5.79
CA LEU A 267 -17.91 15.62 -6.10
C LEU A 267 -18.01 15.36 -7.60
N VAL A 268 -16.90 15.54 -8.31
CA VAL A 268 -16.85 15.46 -9.78
C VAL A 268 -15.85 14.41 -10.27
N PRO A 269 -16.08 13.78 -11.43
CA PRO A 269 -17.34 13.72 -12.15
C PRO A 269 -18.23 12.63 -11.57
N ILE A 270 -19.51 12.95 -11.35
CA ILE A 270 -20.56 11.95 -11.10
C ILE A 270 -21.64 12.12 -12.17
N VAL A 271 -21.87 11.08 -12.97
CA VAL A 271 -22.91 11.02 -14.00
C VAL A 271 -24.19 10.39 -13.45
N ALA A 272 -25.32 10.78 -14.03
CA ALA A 272 -26.64 10.25 -13.71
C ALA A 272 -27.47 10.06 -14.97
N PRO A 273 -28.41 9.10 -14.95
CA PRO A 273 -29.31 8.88 -16.06
C PRO A 273 -30.22 10.11 -16.30
N PRO A 274 -30.64 10.36 -17.55
CA PRO A 274 -31.65 11.36 -17.86
C PRO A 274 -32.96 11.15 -17.11
N HIS A 275 -33.73 12.23 -16.90
CA HIS A 275 -35.01 12.18 -16.20
C HIS A 275 -35.95 11.10 -16.79
N GLY A 276 -36.47 10.22 -15.92
CA GLY A 276 -37.41 9.15 -16.28
C GLY A 276 -36.77 7.77 -16.52
N LEU A 277 -35.44 7.63 -16.44
CA LEU A 277 -34.75 6.34 -16.46
C LEU A 277 -34.18 6.04 -15.06
N GLU A 278 -34.59 4.92 -14.48
CA GLU A 278 -34.05 4.43 -13.21
C GLU A 278 -33.05 3.30 -13.47
N ILE A 279 -31.79 3.56 -13.18
CA ILE A 279 -30.71 2.57 -13.32
C ILE A 279 -30.30 2.11 -11.93
N PRO A 280 -30.25 0.79 -11.68
CA PRO A 280 -29.82 0.28 -10.38
C PRO A 280 -28.45 0.81 -9.97
N TYR A 281 -28.31 1.05 -8.66
CA TYR A 281 -27.09 1.60 -8.03
C TYR A 281 -25.81 0.90 -8.52
N ASP A 282 -25.83 -0.42 -8.63
CA ASP A 282 -24.67 -1.24 -8.97
C ASP A 282 -24.14 -0.97 -10.38
N ILE A 283 -25.06 -0.87 -11.34
CA ILE A 283 -24.75 -0.54 -12.74
C ILE A 283 -24.32 0.92 -12.83
N LEU A 284 -25.05 1.84 -12.19
CA LEU A 284 -24.71 3.25 -12.21
C LEU A 284 -23.33 3.53 -11.58
N PHE A 285 -22.97 2.79 -10.54
CA PHE A 285 -21.65 2.85 -9.92
C PHE A 285 -20.56 2.44 -10.92
N LYS A 286 -20.76 1.36 -11.68
CA LYS A 286 -19.82 0.90 -12.71
C LYS A 286 -19.72 1.88 -13.89
N VAL A 287 -20.83 2.46 -14.33
CA VAL A 287 -20.84 3.51 -15.36
C VAL A 287 -20.02 4.73 -14.91
N ASN A 288 -20.21 5.18 -13.67
CA ASN A 288 -19.40 6.25 -13.08
C ASN A 288 -17.92 5.87 -13.04
N SER A 289 -17.58 4.65 -12.62
CA SER A 289 -16.21 4.12 -12.64
C SER A 289 -15.59 4.20 -14.04
N LEU A 290 -16.31 3.81 -15.09
CA LEU A 290 -15.83 3.85 -16.48
C LEU A 290 -15.54 5.29 -16.95
N VAL A 291 -16.38 6.26 -16.60
CA VAL A 291 -16.13 7.68 -16.92
C VAL A 291 -14.92 8.21 -16.16
N GLN A 292 -14.83 7.90 -14.86
CA GLN A 292 -13.77 8.43 -14.00
C GLN A 292 -12.38 7.88 -14.34
N HIS A 293 -12.30 6.64 -14.83
CA HIS A 293 -11.08 5.98 -15.29
C HIS A 293 -10.79 6.18 -16.79
N GLY A 294 -11.54 7.05 -17.47
CA GLY A 294 -11.28 7.42 -18.86
C GLY A 294 -11.58 6.32 -19.88
N CYS A 295 -12.50 5.39 -19.58
CA CYS A 295 -13.01 4.44 -20.57
C CYS A 295 -14.12 5.07 -21.44
N LEU A 296 -14.86 6.04 -20.87
CA LEU A 296 -16.00 6.71 -21.48
C LEU A 296 -15.91 8.23 -21.36
N ALA A 297 -16.38 8.94 -22.38
CA ALA A 297 -16.68 10.37 -22.27
C ALA A 297 -18.03 10.56 -21.57
N GLY A 298 -18.04 11.26 -20.43
CA GLY A 298 -19.29 11.67 -19.77
C GLY A 298 -20.30 12.34 -20.70
N PRO A 299 -19.90 13.30 -21.57
CA PRO A 299 -20.81 13.93 -22.52
C PRO A 299 -21.39 13.00 -23.60
N ALA A 300 -20.85 11.78 -23.77
CA ALA A 300 -21.33 10.81 -24.75
C ALA A 300 -22.41 9.85 -24.19
N LEU A 301 -22.77 9.98 -22.90
CA LEU A 301 -23.77 9.12 -22.26
C LEU A 301 -25.18 9.69 -22.44
N ASP A 302 -25.83 9.30 -23.53
CA ASP A 302 -27.19 9.71 -23.87
C ASP A 302 -28.27 8.74 -23.35
N SER A 303 -29.55 9.05 -23.66
CA SER A 303 -30.67 8.20 -23.25
C SER A 303 -30.61 6.79 -23.85
N ASP A 304 -30.02 6.63 -25.03
CA ASP A 304 -29.92 5.33 -25.68
C ASP A 304 -28.85 4.46 -25.03
N PHE A 305 -27.73 5.06 -24.62
CA PHE A 305 -26.75 4.38 -23.76
C PHE A 305 -27.40 3.83 -22.49
N TYR A 306 -28.14 4.67 -21.75
CA TYR A 306 -28.76 4.23 -20.50
C TYR A 306 -29.82 3.15 -20.69
N ARG A 307 -30.55 3.13 -21.81
CA ARG A 307 -31.46 2.02 -22.18
C ARG A 307 -30.73 0.70 -22.45
N LEU A 308 -29.48 0.75 -22.91
CA LEU A 308 -28.67 -0.44 -23.18
C LEU A 308 -27.99 -1.00 -21.92
N VAL A 309 -28.00 -0.27 -20.82
CA VAL A 309 -27.52 -0.73 -19.49
C VAL A 309 -28.66 -0.84 -18.47
N ASP A 310 -29.91 -0.81 -18.95
CA ASP A 310 -31.11 -0.99 -18.15
C ASP A 310 -31.46 -2.49 -18.06
N PRO A 311 -31.42 -3.11 -16.87
CA PRO A 311 -31.72 -4.53 -16.72
C PRO A 311 -33.19 -4.88 -16.92
N CYS A 312 -34.10 -3.90 -17.00
CA CYS A 312 -35.46 -4.14 -17.46
C CYS A 312 -35.54 -4.42 -18.97
N ARG A 313 -34.48 -4.12 -19.72
CA ARG A 313 -34.41 -4.22 -21.19
C ARG A 313 -33.39 -5.23 -21.69
N MET A 314 -32.27 -5.35 -20.97
CA MET A 314 -31.16 -6.23 -21.32
C MET A 314 -30.91 -7.24 -20.20
N ASP A 315 -30.34 -8.39 -20.55
CA ASP A 315 -29.95 -9.41 -19.57
C ASP A 315 -28.85 -8.87 -18.63
N LEU A 316 -29.06 -9.00 -17.32
CA LEU A 316 -28.15 -8.47 -16.30
C LEU A 316 -26.73 -9.05 -16.43
N GLU A 317 -26.60 -10.36 -16.71
CA GLU A 317 -25.30 -11.01 -16.85
C GLU A 317 -24.53 -10.44 -18.04
N PHE A 318 -25.24 -10.08 -19.12
CA PHE A 318 -24.64 -9.45 -20.28
C PHE A 318 -24.21 -8.02 -19.97
N ILE A 319 -25.02 -7.23 -19.26
CA ILE A 319 -24.65 -5.87 -18.84
C ILE A 319 -23.36 -5.92 -18.01
N GLU A 320 -23.33 -6.76 -16.96
CA GLU A 320 -22.16 -6.90 -16.08
C GLU A 320 -20.91 -7.28 -16.87
N HIS A 321 -21.00 -8.32 -17.70
CA HIS A 321 -19.86 -8.81 -18.47
C HIS A 321 -19.36 -7.77 -19.48
N ILE A 322 -20.24 -7.02 -20.14
CA ILE A 322 -19.85 -6.01 -21.13
C ILE A 322 -19.19 -4.80 -20.47
N LEU A 323 -19.75 -4.30 -19.37
CA LEU A 323 -19.16 -3.18 -18.63
C LEU A 323 -17.79 -3.55 -18.04
N GLU A 324 -17.63 -4.79 -17.58
CA GLU A 324 -16.35 -5.32 -17.10
C GLU A 324 -15.33 -5.44 -18.24
N LYS A 325 -15.75 -5.98 -19.39
CA LYS A 325 -14.92 -6.06 -20.59
C LYS A 325 -14.48 -4.68 -21.09
N MET A 326 -15.36 -3.68 -21.04
CA MET A 326 -15.02 -2.30 -21.40
C MET A 326 -13.99 -1.69 -20.45
N TYR A 327 -14.07 -2.00 -19.16
CA TYR A 327 -13.11 -1.51 -18.18
C TYR A 327 -11.69 -2.07 -18.43
N TYR A 328 -11.57 -3.37 -18.72
CA TYR A 328 -10.26 -4.02 -18.91
C TYR A 328 -9.69 -3.96 -20.33
N SER A 329 -10.47 -3.55 -21.35
CA SER A 329 -9.91 -3.37 -22.70
C SER A 329 -8.84 -2.28 -22.75
N LYS A 330 -8.83 -1.36 -21.77
CA LYS A 330 -7.90 -0.21 -21.67
C LYS A 330 -7.90 0.69 -22.92
N GLU A 331 -8.97 0.60 -23.72
CA GLU A 331 -9.21 1.46 -24.87
C GLU A 331 -10.38 2.42 -24.59
N PHE A 332 -10.22 3.67 -25.01
CA PHE A 332 -11.29 4.67 -24.92
C PHE A 332 -12.42 4.37 -25.91
N CYS A 333 -13.66 4.27 -25.43
CA CYS A 333 -14.82 4.04 -26.28
C CYS A 333 -15.47 5.37 -26.70
N TYR A 334 -15.24 5.78 -27.96
CA TYR A 334 -15.82 7.01 -28.52
C TYR A 334 -17.32 6.92 -28.86
N GLU A 335 -17.80 5.73 -29.24
CA GLU A 335 -19.20 5.50 -29.63
C GLU A 335 -19.83 4.40 -28.73
N PRO A 336 -20.11 4.69 -27.44
CA PRO A 336 -20.49 3.65 -26.48
C PRO A 336 -21.78 2.91 -26.85
N THR A 337 -22.81 3.61 -27.32
CA THR A 337 -24.10 3.01 -27.73
C THR A 337 -23.92 1.99 -28.86
N LYS A 338 -23.11 2.33 -29.87
CA LYS A 338 -22.80 1.44 -31.01
C LYS A 338 -21.98 0.24 -30.55
N TRP A 339 -20.95 0.48 -29.75
CA TRP A 339 -20.10 -0.58 -29.23
C TRP A 339 -20.88 -1.60 -28.40
N LEU A 340 -21.74 -1.13 -27.48
CA LEU A 340 -22.63 -1.99 -26.70
C LEU A 340 -23.53 -2.83 -27.61
N THR A 341 -24.18 -2.20 -28.60
CA THR A 341 -25.06 -2.89 -29.56
C THR A 341 -24.34 -4.01 -30.31
N ASP A 342 -23.11 -3.76 -30.75
CA ASP A 342 -22.31 -4.76 -31.46
C ASP A 342 -21.88 -5.91 -30.54
N GLN A 343 -21.55 -5.64 -29.27
CA GLN A 343 -21.25 -6.69 -28.29
C GLN A 343 -22.48 -7.57 -27.99
N TYR A 344 -23.65 -6.95 -27.76
CA TYR A 344 -24.90 -7.71 -27.52
C TYR A 344 -25.23 -8.62 -28.71
N ARG A 345 -25.07 -8.13 -29.95
CA ARG A 345 -25.28 -8.94 -31.16
C ARG A 345 -24.37 -10.17 -31.16
N ARG A 346 -23.10 -10.01 -30.81
CA ARG A 346 -22.13 -11.12 -30.73
C ARG A 346 -22.53 -12.15 -29.67
N TYR A 347 -23.01 -11.72 -28.52
CA TYR A 347 -23.40 -12.62 -27.42
C TYR A 347 -24.65 -13.43 -27.77
N LEU A 348 -25.62 -12.81 -28.43
CA LEU A 348 -26.82 -13.48 -28.92
C LEU A 348 -26.52 -14.55 -29.98
N THR A 349 -25.45 -14.38 -30.76
CA THR A 349 -25.03 -15.34 -31.80
C THR A 349 -24.05 -16.43 -31.32
N SER A 350 -23.50 -16.30 -30.11
CA SER A 350 -22.51 -17.25 -29.58
C SER A 350 -23.16 -18.52 -29.03
N LYS A 351 -22.60 -19.70 -29.35
CA LYS A 351 -23.02 -20.98 -28.74
C LYS A 351 -22.74 -21.03 -27.23
N ASN A 352 -21.68 -20.36 -26.79
CA ASN A 352 -21.28 -20.28 -25.39
C ASN A 352 -21.61 -18.89 -24.85
N ARG A 353 -22.64 -18.82 -23.99
CA ARG A 353 -23.01 -17.56 -23.32
C ARG A 353 -21.92 -17.16 -22.32
N PRO A 354 -21.57 -15.86 -22.25
CA PRO A 354 -20.63 -15.39 -21.24
C PRO A 354 -21.21 -15.60 -19.85
N ARG A 355 -20.42 -16.15 -18.93
CA ARG A 355 -20.79 -16.21 -17.50
C ARG A 355 -20.51 -14.88 -16.82
N SER A 356 -21.16 -14.67 -15.68
CA SER A 356 -20.87 -13.54 -14.80
C SER A 356 -19.36 -13.48 -14.49
N PRO A 357 -18.73 -12.29 -14.57
CA PRO A 357 -17.33 -12.09 -14.21
C PRO A 357 -17.09 -12.24 -12.71
N VAL A 358 -18.16 -12.26 -11.89
CA VAL A 358 -18.09 -12.30 -10.42
C VAL A 358 -17.56 -13.65 -9.93
N ILE A 359 -16.66 -13.62 -8.94
CA ILE A 359 -16.09 -14.81 -8.31
C ILE A 359 -17.02 -15.26 -7.20
N SER A 360 -17.28 -16.56 -7.13
CA SER A 360 -18.04 -17.13 -6.01
C SER A 360 -17.21 -17.05 -4.73
N LEU A 361 -17.69 -16.28 -3.75
CA LEU A 361 -16.93 -15.99 -2.53
C LEU A 361 -16.98 -17.12 -1.50
N ASP A 362 -15.85 -17.34 -0.84
CA ASP A 362 -15.78 -18.18 0.35
C ASP A 362 -16.53 -17.59 1.56
N THR A 363 -16.96 -18.46 2.48
CA THR A 363 -17.58 -18.05 3.74
C THR A 363 -16.71 -17.05 4.48
N GLY A 364 -17.27 -15.89 4.84
CA GLY A 364 -16.56 -14.84 5.56
C GLY A 364 -15.91 -13.78 4.65
N LEU A 365 -16.09 -13.84 3.34
CA LEU A 365 -15.74 -12.78 2.40
C LEU A 365 -16.99 -12.02 1.93
N VAL A 366 -16.81 -10.74 1.61
CA VAL A 366 -17.88 -9.86 1.12
C VAL A 366 -17.36 -8.93 0.02
N TYR A 367 -18.23 -8.58 -0.93
CA TYR A 367 -17.96 -7.56 -1.92
C TYR A 367 -18.30 -6.17 -1.36
N VAL A 368 -17.35 -5.24 -1.42
CA VAL A 368 -17.53 -3.87 -0.91
C VAL A 368 -17.06 -2.86 -1.94
N ARG A 369 -17.89 -1.84 -2.19
CA ARG A 369 -17.54 -0.74 -3.10
C ARG A 369 -16.67 0.30 -2.39
N ARG A 370 -15.73 0.88 -3.13
CA ARG A 370 -14.79 1.88 -2.62
C ARG A 370 -14.83 3.15 -3.44
N VAL A 371 -14.75 4.30 -2.79
CA VAL A 371 -14.63 5.61 -3.43
C VAL A 371 -13.34 6.28 -2.98
N LEU A 372 -12.48 6.64 -3.93
CA LEU A 372 -11.29 7.45 -3.70
C LEU A 372 -11.63 8.91 -4.01
N ILE A 373 -11.26 9.80 -3.11
CA ILE A 373 -11.50 11.23 -3.24
C ILE A 373 -10.16 11.95 -3.25
N THR A 374 -9.85 12.62 -4.36
CA THR A 374 -8.70 13.51 -4.51
C THR A 374 -9.13 14.97 -4.31
N PRO A 375 -8.17 15.92 -4.19
CA PRO A 375 -8.49 17.34 -4.18
C PRO A 375 -9.34 17.81 -5.37
N CYS A 376 -9.15 17.23 -6.56
CA CYS A 376 -9.84 17.64 -7.78
C CYS A 376 -10.96 16.69 -8.22
N LYS A 377 -10.87 15.38 -7.95
CA LYS A 377 -11.72 14.36 -8.58
C LYS A 377 -12.19 13.27 -7.61
N VAL A 378 -13.20 12.49 -8.00
CA VAL A 378 -13.59 11.22 -7.37
C VAL A 378 -13.41 10.02 -8.31
N TYR A 379 -13.07 8.87 -7.72
CA TYR A 379 -12.94 7.59 -8.41
C TYR A 379 -13.73 6.51 -7.69
N PHE A 380 -14.58 5.81 -8.44
CA PHE A 380 -15.40 4.71 -7.98
C PHE A 380 -14.67 3.42 -8.34
N CYS A 381 -14.43 2.57 -7.35
CA CYS A 381 -13.63 1.36 -7.45
C CYS A 381 -14.40 0.16 -6.91
N GLY A 382 -14.09 -1.01 -7.46
CA GLY A 382 -14.68 -2.28 -7.04
C GLY A 382 -15.99 -2.63 -7.77
N PRO A 383 -16.82 -3.50 -7.17
CA PRO A 383 -16.70 -4.01 -5.80
C PRO A 383 -15.44 -4.85 -5.54
N GLU A 384 -14.78 -4.61 -4.41
CA GLU A 384 -13.57 -5.31 -3.97
C GLU A 384 -13.92 -6.45 -3.01
N ILE A 385 -13.17 -7.55 -3.07
CA ILE A 385 -13.30 -8.64 -2.10
C ILE A 385 -12.64 -8.21 -0.79
N ASN A 386 -13.38 -8.26 0.31
CA ASN A 386 -12.86 -7.98 1.64
C ASN A 386 -13.20 -9.11 2.61
N VAL A 387 -12.32 -9.31 3.60
CA VAL A 387 -12.65 -10.15 4.77
C VAL A 387 -13.75 -9.46 5.55
N SER A 388 -14.82 -10.19 5.83
CA SER A 388 -15.95 -9.66 6.57
C SER A 388 -15.55 -9.32 8.00
N ASN A 389 -16.25 -8.34 8.56
CA ASN A 389 -16.18 -7.97 9.96
C ASN A 389 -17.54 -8.18 10.62
N ARG A 390 -17.61 -7.94 11.94
CA ARG A 390 -18.83 -8.14 12.75
C ARG A 390 -20.03 -7.36 12.20
N VAL A 391 -19.81 -6.12 11.77
CA VAL A 391 -20.87 -5.24 11.26
C VAL A 391 -21.40 -5.74 9.92
N LEU A 392 -20.49 -6.00 8.97
CA LEU A 392 -20.87 -6.48 7.64
C LEU A 392 -21.53 -7.86 7.68
N ARG A 393 -21.13 -8.72 8.62
CA ARG A 393 -21.79 -10.02 8.84
C ARG A 393 -23.22 -9.87 9.33
N HIS A 394 -23.46 -8.98 10.31
CA HIS A 394 -24.79 -8.79 10.89
C HIS A 394 -25.75 -8.10 9.91
N PHE A 395 -25.25 -7.11 9.16
CA PHE A 395 -26.02 -6.35 8.17
C PHE A 395 -25.76 -6.84 6.74
N SER A 396 -25.63 -8.15 6.55
CA SER A 396 -25.28 -8.77 5.26
C SER A 396 -26.36 -8.55 4.18
N GLU A 397 -27.61 -8.36 4.57
CA GLU A 397 -28.72 -8.00 3.67
C GLU A 397 -28.63 -6.56 3.14
N HIS A 398 -27.74 -5.75 3.70
CA HIS A 398 -27.57 -4.33 3.36
C HIS A 398 -26.14 -4.02 2.90
N ILE A 399 -25.41 -5.01 2.39
CA ILE A 399 -23.99 -4.84 1.96
C ILE A 399 -23.84 -3.74 0.92
N ASP A 400 -24.77 -3.62 -0.04
CA ASP A 400 -24.73 -2.56 -1.05
C ASP A 400 -24.99 -1.15 -0.50
N ASN A 401 -25.38 -1.04 0.76
CA ASN A 401 -25.54 0.23 1.47
C ASN A 401 -24.28 0.62 2.25
N PHE A 402 -23.26 -0.23 2.33
CA PHE A 402 -21.94 0.13 2.86
C PHE A 402 -21.04 0.67 1.75
N LEU A 403 -20.31 1.74 2.05
CA LEU A 403 -19.34 2.34 1.15
C LEU A 403 -18.04 2.62 1.89
N ARG A 404 -16.92 2.15 1.33
CA ARG A 404 -15.59 2.49 1.85
C ARG A 404 -15.11 3.76 1.16
N VAL A 405 -14.72 4.78 1.91
CA VAL A 405 -14.20 6.04 1.36
C VAL A 405 -12.73 6.20 1.74
N SER A 406 -11.89 6.71 0.83
CA SER A 406 -10.48 7.02 1.09
C SER A 406 -10.10 8.39 0.52
N PHE A 407 -9.45 9.23 1.33
CA PHE A 407 -8.95 10.52 0.90
C PHE A 407 -7.46 10.41 0.53
N VAL A 408 -7.17 10.62 -0.75
CA VAL A 408 -5.84 10.44 -1.35
C VAL A 408 -5.45 11.67 -2.15
N ASP A 409 -4.18 11.78 -2.52
CA ASP A 409 -3.69 12.80 -3.44
C ASP A 409 -3.98 12.43 -4.91
N GLU A 410 -3.71 13.31 -5.88
CA GLU A 410 -3.92 13.03 -7.31
C GLU A 410 -3.05 11.90 -7.87
N GLU A 411 -1.94 11.60 -7.19
CA GLU A 411 -1.10 10.43 -7.49
C GLU A 411 -1.59 9.16 -6.78
N LEU A 412 -2.75 9.23 -6.11
CA LEU A 412 -3.37 8.19 -5.29
C LEU A 412 -2.56 7.79 -4.03
N ASP A 413 -1.52 8.57 -3.72
CA ASP A 413 -0.76 8.50 -2.48
C ASP A 413 -1.56 9.08 -1.30
N LYS A 414 -1.14 8.78 -0.07
CA LYS A 414 -1.74 9.34 1.14
C LYS A 414 -1.56 10.86 1.18
N LEU A 415 -2.61 11.61 1.57
CA LEU A 415 -2.50 13.03 1.91
C LEU A 415 -1.72 13.22 3.21
N TYR A 416 -0.82 14.20 3.22
CA TYR A 416 0.04 14.52 4.37
C TYR A 416 -0.37 15.84 5.03
N SER A 417 0.14 16.06 6.24
CA SER A 417 -0.04 17.31 7.00
C SER A 417 0.24 18.59 6.20
N THR A 418 1.25 18.56 5.32
CA THR A 418 1.64 19.69 4.45
C THR A 418 0.64 19.99 3.34
N ASP A 419 -0.25 19.06 3.00
CA ASP A 419 -1.32 19.29 2.03
C ASP A 419 -2.54 19.97 2.70
N LEU A 420 -2.72 19.76 4.01
CA LEU A 420 -3.89 20.24 4.78
C LEU A 420 -3.63 21.57 5.52
N SER A 421 -2.37 21.98 5.68
CA SER A 421 -2.02 23.23 6.37
C SER A 421 -0.80 23.95 5.82
N GLN A 422 -0.79 25.26 6.01
CA GLN A 422 0.37 26.12 5.78
C GLN A 422 1.20 26.22 7.07
N ARG A 423 2.39 25.62 7.09
CA ARG A 423 3.28 25.63 8.28
C ARG A 423 3.63 27.03 8.79
N ALA A 424 3.65 28.04 7.91
CA ALA A 424 4.04 29.40 8.26
C ALA A 424 2.90 30.25 8.87
N LEU A 425 1.63 29.88 8.64
CA LEU A 425 0.45 30.70 8.98
C LEU A 425 -0.59 29.94 9.82
N GLU A 426 -0.35 28.66 10.13
CA GLU A 426 -1.29 27.76 10.84
C GLU A 426 -2.71 27.72 10.22
N LYS A 427 -2.83 28.07 8.93
CA LYS A 427 -4.11 28.14 8.23
C LYS A 427 -4.43 26.81 7.55
N LYS A 428 -5.64 26.30 7.80
CA LYS A 428 -6.22 25.12 7.13
C LYS A 428 -6.46 25.42 5.65
N THR A 429 -6.09 24.49 4.76
CA THR A 429 -6.26 24.63 3.30
C THR A 429 -7.70 24.33 2.87
N GLU A 430 -8.04 24.62 1.61
CA GLU A 430 -9.32 24.25 1.02
C GLU A 430 -9.52 22.72 0.98
N ILE A 431 -8.43 21.94 0.92
CA ILE A 431 -8.46 20.48 0.99
C ILE A 431 -9.03 20.02 2.34
N TYR A 432 -8.59 20.62 3.45
CA TYR A 432 -9.14 20.34 4.79
C TYR A 432 -10.67 20.58 4.80
N THR A 433 -11.10 21.72 4.26
CA THR A 433 -12.51 22.13 4.23
C THR A 433 -13.34 21.19 3.35
N ARG A 434 -12.80 20.77 2.20
CA ARG A 434 -13.41 19.79 1.30
C ARG A 434 -13.67 18.45 2.01
N ILE A 435 -12.66 17.91 2.69
CA ILE A 435 -12.79 16.64 3.44
C ILE A 435 -13.89 16.76 4.49
N LEU A 436 -13.86 17.81 5.31
CA LEU A 436 -14.83 18.02 6.38
C LEU A 436 -16.26 18.21 5.85
N SER A 437 -16.42 18.91 4.72
CA SER A 437 -17.71 19.08 4.04
C SER A 437 -18.30 17.73 3.60
N ILE A 438 -17.47 16.84 3.04
CA ILE A 438 -17.91 15.51 2.60
C ILE A 438 -18.34 14.65 3.80
N LEU A 439 -17.60 14.71 4.91
CA LEU A 439 -17.96 13.98 6.13
C LEU A 439 -19.32 14.42 6.68
N ARG A 440 -19.60 15.72 6.66
CA ARG A 440 -20.84 16.31 7.18
C ARG A 440 -22.04 16.11 6.26
N ASN A 441 -21.85 16.27 4.96
CA ASN A 441 -22.95 16.28 3.99
C ASN A 441 -23.28 14.89 3.43
N GLY A 442 -22.29 13.98 3.45
CA GLY A 442 -22.38 12.66 2.84
C GLY A 442 -22.12 12.67 1.32
N ILE A 443 -22.33 11.51 0.70
CA ILE A 443 -22.13 11.28 -0.74
C ILE A 443 -23.44 10.74 -1.34
N VAL A 444 -23.93 11.33 -2.43
CA VAL A 444 -25.12 10.84 -3.14
C VAL A 444 -24.68 10.13 -4.42
N ILE A 445 -25.14 8.89 -4.60
CA ILE A 445 -24.89 8.09 -5.80
C ILE A 445 -26.21 7.40 -6.19
N GLY A 446 -26.79 7.83 -7.32
CA GLY A 446 -28.12 7.36 -7.73
C GLY A 446 -29.17 7.67 -6.67
N ASP A 447 -29.88 6.65 -6.22
CA ASP A 447 -30.92 6.72 -5.20
C ASP A 447 -30.39 6.65 -3.76
N LYS A 448 -29.09 6.40 -3.57
CA LYS A 448 -28.47 6.21 -2.25
C LYS A 448 -27.75 7.47 -1.78
N ARG A 449 -28.00 7.87 -0.52
CA ARG A 449 -27.23 8.89 0.21
C ARG A 449 -26.43 8.23 1.31
N PHE A 450 -25.11 8.20 1.16
CA PHE A 450 -24.15 7.63 2.09
C PHE A 450 -23.72 8.66 3.13
N GLU A 451 -23.92 8.36 4.41
CA GLU A 451 -23.57 9.20 5.54
C GLU A 451 -22.41 8.59 6.33
N PHE A 452 -21.66 9.41 7.05
CA PHE A 452 -20.55 8.94 7.87
C PHE A 452 -20.99 7.87 8.87
N LEU A 453 -20.30 6.73 8.90
CA LEU A 453 -20.56 5.63 9.83
C LEU A 453 -19.51 5.57 10.93
N ALA A 454 -18.27 5.18 10.59
CA ALA A 454 -17.14 5.02 11.52
C ALA A 454 -15.82 4.75 10.77
N PHE A 455 -14.72 4.63 11.52
CA PHE A 455 -13.42 4.13 11.03
C PHE A 455 -12.67 3.38 12.13
N SER A 456 -11.84 2.41 11.75
CA SER A 456 -10.88 1.78 12.66
C SER A 456 -9.55 2.57 12.73
N SER A 457 -8.68 2.27 13.69
CA SER A 457 -7.35 2.92 13.78
C SER A 457 -6.45 2.61 12.58
N SER A 458 -6.60 1.44 11.93
CA SER A 458 -5.87 1.16 10.69
C SER A 458 -6.40 1.99 9.54
N GLN A 459 -7.73 2.13 9.43
CA GLN A 459 -8.37 2.94 8.40
C GLN A 459 -8.04 4.44 8.57
N LEU A 460 -8.02 4.94 9.80
CA LEU A 460 -7.61 6.32 10.11
C LEU A 460 -6.18 6.62 9.64
N ARG A 461 -5.23 5.70 9.88
CA ARG A 461 -3.85 5.81 9.37
C ARG A 461 -3.75 5.78 7.84
N GLU A 462 -4.78 5.28 7.16
CA GLU A 462 -4.87 5.22 5.70
C GLU A 462 -5.72 6.36 5.11
N ASN A 463 -6.19 7.30 5.94
CA ASN A 463 -7.16 8.33 5.55
C ASN A 463 -8.44 7.72 4.95
N SER A 464 -8.91 6.60 5.50
CA SER A 464 -10.10 5.88 5.03
C SER A 464 -11.15 5.68 6.14
N LEU A 465 -12.40 5.46 5.73
CA LEU A 465 -13.54 5.31 6.62
C LEU A 465 -14.70 4.54 5.96
N TRP A 466 -15.71 4.22 6.76
CA TRP A 466 -16.98 3.66 6.32
C TRP A 466 -18.07 4.73 6.29
N MET A 467 -18.88 4.68 5.23
CA MET A 467 -20.17 5.36 5.13
C MET A 467 -21.29 4.35 4.92
N PHE A 468 -22.52 4.72 5.27
CA PHE A 468 -23.70 3.89 5.12
C PHE A 468 -24.87 4.68 4.54
N ALA A 469 -25.59 4.08 3.61
CA ALA A 469 -26.82 4.64 3.05
C ALA A 469 -28.05 4.08 3.79
N SER A 470 -28.89 4.96 4.30
CA SER A 470 -30.11 4.55 5.03
C SER A 470 -31.04 3.70 4.16
N THR A 471 -31.63 2.67 4.76
CA THR A 471 -32.52 1.73 4.06
C THR A 471 -33.98 2.17 4.18
N LYS A 472 -34.82 1.67 3.26
CA LYS A 472 -36.29 1.84 3.36
C LYS A 472 -36.88 1.16 4.60
N SER A 473 -36.19 0.17 5.16
CA SER A 473 -36.56 -0.51 6.41
C SER A 473 -36.26 0.30 7.68
N GLY A 474 -35.66 1.49 7.56
CA GLY A 474 -35.34 2.37 8.69
C GLY A 474 -33.96 2.12 9.33
N CYS A 475 -33.12 1.26 8.74
CA CYS A 475 -31.74 1.09 9.18
C CYS A 475 -30.92 2.32 8.78
N THR A 476 -30.26 2.96 9.73
CA THR A 476 -29.46 4.18 9.53
C THR A 476 -28.05 4.01 10.08
N ALA A 477 -27.13 4.91 9.70
CA ALA A 477 -25.78 4.91 10.27
C ALA A 477 -25.79 5.09 11.81
N ALA A 478 -26.73 5.87 12.34
CA ALA A 478 -26.90 6.06 13.78
C ALA A 478 -27.35 4.77 14.48
N TYR A 479 -28.34 4.07 13.90
CA TYR A 479 -28.82 2.78 14.41
C TYR A 479 -27.68 1.75 14.46
N ILE A 480 -26.85 1.67 13.42
CA ILE A 480 -25.70 0.77 13.38
C ILE A 480 -24.69 1.11 14.48
N ARG A 481 -24.42 2.40 14.74
CA ARG A 481 -23.51 2.82 15.82
C ARG A 481 -24.05 2.46 17.21
N GLU A 482 -25.35 2.59 17.43
CA GLU A 482 -26.01 2.19 18.68
C GLU A 482 -25.92 0.67 18.89
N TRP A 483 -26.11 -0.11 17.82
CA TRP A 483 -25.96 -1.57 17.84
C TRP A 483 -24.53 -2.03 18.19
N MET A 484 -23.50 -1.25 17.84
CA MET A 484 -22.10 -1.64 18.09
C MET A 484 -21.73 -1.74 19.58
N GLY A 485 -22.44 -1.01 20.45
CA GLY A 485 -22.19 -0.99 21.89
C GLY A 485 -22.52 0.36 22.53
N ASP A 486 -22.43 0.42 23.87
CA ASP A 486 -22.63 1.66 24.61
C ASP A 486 -21.31 2.40 24.82
N PHE A 487 -21.17 3.53 24.13
CA PHE A 487 -19.99 4.39 24.19
C PHE A 487 -20.23 5.69 24.97
N ARG A 488 -21.42 5.88 25.58
CA ARG A 488 -21.81 7.16 26.22
C ARG A 488 -20.90 7.58 27.36
N GLN A 489 -20.24 6.63 28.02
CA GLN A 489 -19.28 6.91 29.09
C GLN A 489 -17.92 7.43 28.59
N ILE A 490 -17.65 7.35 27.28
CA ILE A 490 -16.35 7.73 26.70
C ILE A 490 -16.39 9.19 26.24
N ARG A 491 -15.83 10.09 27.05
CA ARG A 491 -15.79 11.55 26.80
C ARG A 491 -14.52 12.05 26.09
N ASN A 492 -13.71 11.17 25.50
CA ASN A 492 -12.55 11.55 24.70
C ASN A 492 -12.77 11.10 23.25
N VAL A 493 -12.66 12.04 22.29
CA VAL A 493 -13.02 11.78 20.88
C VAL A 493 -12.20 10.68 20.25
N ALA A 494 -10.88 10.70 20.47
CA ALA A 494 -9.97 9.70 19.92
C ALA A 494 -10.28 8.31 20.47
N LYS A 495 -10.46 8.20 21.79
CA LYS A 495 -10.81 6.96 22.47
C LYS A 495 -12.17 6.46 22.00
N TYR A 496 -13.18 7.33 21.90
CA TYR A 496 -14.51 7.01 21.41
C TYR A 496 -14.44 6.42 20.00
N ALA A 497 -13.79 7.13 19.06
CA ALA A 497 -13.62 6.69 17.68
C ALA A 497 -12.86 5.36 17.59
N ALA A 498 -11.80 5.19 18.38
CA ALA A 498 -11.03 3.96 18.46
C ALA A 498 -11.82 2.77 19.03
N ARG A 499 -12.82 2.99 19.90
CA ARG A 499 -13.71 1.93 20.41
C ARG A 499 -14.82 1.59 19.41
N LEU A 500 -15.46 2.60 18.83
CA LEU A 500 -16.45 2.43 17.77
C LEU A 500 -15.88 1.65 16.58
N GLY A 501 -14.66 1.96 16.17
CA GLY A 501 -13.96 1.32 15.06
C GLY A 501 -13.58 -0.15 15.24
N GLN A 502 -13.68 -0.71 16.45
CA GLN A 502 -13.25 -2.10 16.70
C GLN A 502 -14.11 -3.14 15.98
N SER A 503 -15.40 -2.84 15.80
CA SER A 503 -16.35 -3.73 15.13
C SER A 503 -16.08 -3.88 13.63
N PHE A 504 -15.25 -3.00 13.04
CA PHE A 504 -14.80 -3.07 11.65
C PHE A 504 -13.49 -3.83 11.44
N GLY A 505 -12.89 -4.37 12.51
CA GLY A 505 -11.74 -5.26 12.38
C GLY A 505 -12.11 -6.58 11.70
N SER A 506 -11.32 -7.00 10.72
CA SER A 506 -11.42 -8.33 10.11
C SER A 506 -11.35 -9.40 11.20
N SER A 507 -12.31 -10.32 11.19
CA SER A 507 -12.47 -11.33 12.24
C SER A 507 -13.28 -12.51 11.75
N THR A 508 -13.13 -13.66 12.41
CA THR A 508 -13.98 -14.84 12.20
C THR A 508 -14.92 -15.01 13.38
N GLU A 509 -16.23 -15.00 13.14
CA GLU A 509 -17.21 -15.32 14.19
C GLU A 509 -17.17 -16.81 14.51
N THR A 510 -17.15 -17.14 15.80
CA THR A 510 -17.00 -18.52 16.27
C THR A 510 -18.26 -19.04 16.96
N LEU A 511 -18.35 -18.89 18.27
CA LEU A 511 -19.39 -19.44 19.14
C LEU A 511 -20.02 -18.32 19.98
N SER A 512 -21.27 -18.52 20.40
CA SER A 512 -21.90 -17.71 21.43
C SER A 512 -21.46 -18.18 22.82
N VAL A 513 -21.18 -17.23 23.72
CA VAL A 513 -20.82 -17.49 25.12
C VAL A 513 -21.73 -16.63 25.99
N HIS A 514 -22.54 -17.24 26.85
CA HIS A 514 -23.46 -16.51 27.73
C HIS A 514 -22.75 -15.94 28.97
N ARG A 515 -23.38 -14.98 29.65
CA ARG A 515 -22.78 -14.28 30.81
C ARG A 515 -22.54 -15.18 32.02
N ASP A 516 -23.28 -16.27 32.14
CA ASP A 516 -23.12 -17.32 33.15
C ASP A 516 -21.98 -18.30 32.82
N GLU A 517 -21.48 -18.28 31.59
CA GLU A 517 -20.38 -19.13 31.12
C GLU A 517 -19.02 -18.40 31.15
N ILE A 518 -19.01 -17.16 31.63
CA ILE A 518 -17.80 -16.33 31.81
C ILE A 518 -17.58 -16.02 33.28
N GLU A 519 -16.33 -15.80 33.65
CA GLU A 519 -15.97 -15.24 34.95
C GLU A 519 -15.09 -13.98 34.76
N ILE A 520 -15.22 -13.02 35.67
CA ILE A 520 -14.35 -11.84 35.71
C ILE A 520 -13.32 -12.03 36.82
N ILE A 521 -12.06 -12.17 36.43
CA ILE A 521 -10.92 -12.36 37.34
C ILE A 521 -10.12 -11.06 37.50
N PRO A 522 -9.44 -10.85 38.63
CA PRO A 522 -8.65 -9.64 38.85
C PRO A 522 -7.45 -9.56 37.90
N ASP A 523 -7.05 -8.33 37.59
CA ASP A 523 -5.77 -8.06 36.97
C ASP A 523 -4.62 -8.34 37.95
N VAL A 524 -3.50 -8.85 37.42
CA VAL A 524 -2.28 -9.06 38.20
C VAL A 524 -1.49 -7.75 38.20
N THR A 525 -1.46 -7.08 39.36
CA THR A 525 -0.87 -5.75 39.52
C THR A 525 0.24 -5.75 40.57
N VAL A 526 1.32 -5.02 40.30
CA VAL A 526 2.38 -4.72 41.28
C VAL A 526 2.60 -3.22 41.31
N ILE A 527 2.67 -2.65 42.52
CA ILE A 527 3.05 -1.25 42.71
C ILE A 527 4.54 -1.20 43.02
N HIS A 528 5.29 -0.49 42.19
CA HIS A 528 6.73 -0.28 42.39
C HIS A 528 7.05 1.20 42.22
N CYS A 529 7.77 1.79 43.19
CA CYS A 529 8.12 3.21 43.18
C CYS A 529 6.93 4.17 42.95
N GLY A 530 5.74 3.80 43.45
CA GLY A 530 4.51 4.58 43.30
C GLY A 530 3.81 4.45 41.93
N ILE A 531 4.34 3.64 41.02
CA ILE A 531 3.72 3.34 39.71
C ILE A 531 3.05 1.96 39.80
N GLU A 532 1.77 1.89 39.45
CA GLU A 532 1.05 0.64 39.30
C GLU A 532 1.33 0.03 37.93
N HIS A 533 1.87 -1.19 37.92
CA HIS A 533 2.09 -1.96 36.70
C HIS A 533 1.16 -3.16 36.64
N VAL A 534 0.48 -3.30 35.50
CA VAL A 534 -0.44 -4.42 35.21
C VAL A 534 0.31 -5.48 34.39
N PHE A 535 0.59 -6.63 34.97
CA PHE A 535 1.26 -7.76 34.30
C PHE A 535 0.33 -8.52 33.35
N SER A 536 -0.97 -8.48 33.62
CA SER A 536 -2.01 -9.16 32.84
C SER A 536 -2.75 -8.24 31.84
N ASP A 537 -2.17 -7.11 31.46
CA ASP A 537 -2.87 -6.11 30.64
C ASP A 537 -3.26 -6.70 29.28
N GLY A 538 -4.57 -6.88 29.07
CA GLY A 538 -5.11 -7.35 27.81
C GLY A 538 -5.16 -8.87 27.64
N ILE A 539 -4.89 -9.67 28.67
CA ILE A 539 -4.95 -11.15 28.59
C ILE A 539 -5.91 -11.80 29.58
N GLY A 540 -6.66 -12.80 29.12
CA GLY A 540 -7.55 -13.67 29.90
C GLY A 540 -7.24 -15.14 29.66
N LYS A 541 -8.15 -16.01 30.10
CA LYS A 541 -8.04 -17.47 29.97
C LYS A 541 -9.21 -18.06 29.18
N ILE A 542 -8.95 -19.16 28.49
CA ILE A 542 -9.96 -19.98 27.82
C ILE A 542 -9.77 -21.44 28.26
N SER A 543 -10.84 -22.15 28.62
CA SER A 543 -10.72 -23.58 28.96
C SER A 543 -10.35 -24.41 27.74
N LEU A 544 -9.61 -25.51 27.96
CA LEU A 544 -9.15 -26.39 26.89
C LEU A 544 -10.30 -26.94 26.03
N GLU A 545 -11.38 -27.40 26.66
CA GLU A 545 -12.55 -27.92 25.94
C GLU A 545 -13.16 -26.85 25.02
N PHE A 546 -13.31 -25.62 25.52
CA PHE A 546 -13.88 -24.55 24.72
C PHE A 546 -12.92 -24.09 23.61
N ALA A 547 -11.62 -24.02 23.88
CA ALA A 547 -10.59 -23.73 22.90
C ALA A 547 -10.58 -24.73 21.72
N GLN A 548 -10.76 -26.02 21.98
CA GLN A 548 -10.88 -27.06 20.94
C GLN A 548 -12.09 -26.82 20.03
N ARG A 549 -13.23 -26.44 20.61
CA ARG A 549 -14.45 -26.12 19.86
C ARG A 549 -14.28 -24.87 19.01
N VAL A 550 -13.65 -23.83 19.56
CA VAL A 550 -13.31 -22.59 18.83
C VAL A 550 -12.35 -22.90 17.68
N ALA A 551 -11.29 -23.68 17.92
CA ALA A 551 -10.32 -24.05 16.91
C ALA A 551 -10.95 -24.82 15.74
N LYS A 552 -11.81 -25.80 16.03
CA LYS A 552 -12.57 -26.55 15.02
C LYS A 552 -13.47 -25.63 14.19
N LYS A 553 -14.15 -24.66 14.82
CA LYS A 553 -15.01 -23.69 14.13
C LYS A 553 -14.22 -22.76 13.22
N CYS A 554 -12.99 -22.39 13.60
CA CYS A 554 -12.06 -21.63 12.76
C CYS A 554 -11.38 -22.47 11.65
N GLY A 555 -11.62 -23.79 11.60
CA GLY A 555 -11.03 -24.69 10.61
C GLY A 555 -9.58 -25.07 10.88
N TYR A 556 -9.12 -25.00 12.14
CA TYR A 556 -7.79 -25.46 12.54
C TYR A 556 -7.79 -26.96 12.87
N ASN A 557 -6.75 -27.68 12.41
CA ASN A 557 -6.57 -29.12 12.65
C ASN A 557 -6.08 -29.43 14.06
N SER A 558 -5.30 -28.51 14.66
CA SER A 558 -4.83 -28.58 16.04
C SER A 558 -5.35 -27.37 16.82
N THR A 559 -5.37 -27.48 18.15
CA THR A 559 -5.85 -26.40 19.02
C THR A 559 -4.70 -25.43 19.31
N PRO A 560 -4.79 -24.15 18.91
CA PRO A 560 -3.83 -23.12 19.30
C PRO A 560 -3.82 -22.89 20.81
N SER A 561 -2.65 -22.56 21.36
CA SER A 561 -2.50 -22.23 22.80
C SER A 561 -3.03 -20.85 23.18
N ALA A 562 -3.23 -19.94 22.22
CA ALA A 562 -3.79 -18.61 22.49
C ALA A 562 -4.60 -18.07 21.31
N PHE A 563 -5.60 -17.25 21.61
CA PHE A 563 -6.48 -16.60 20.63
C PHE A 563 -6.57 -15.11 20.93
N GLN A 564 -6.36 -14.27 19.92
CA GLN A 564 -6.72 -12.86 19.99
C GLN A 564 -8.21 -12.71 19.68
N ILE A 565 -8.96 -12.10 20.60
CA ILE A 565 -10.43 -12.11 20.57
C ILE A 565 -11.07 -10.72 20.62
N ARG A 566 -12.33 -10.68 20.19
CA ARG A 566 -13.31 -9.65 20.53
C ARG A 566 -14.58 -10.34 21.03
N TYR A 567 -15.08 -9.92 22.18
CA TYR A 567 -16.26 -10.52 22.81
C TYR A 567 -16.99 -9.45 23.63
N GLY A 568 -18.25 -9.16 23.31
CA GLY A 568 -18.93 -7.97 23.86
C GLY A 568 -18.07 -6.72 23.63
N GLY A 569 -17.77 -6.00 24.72
CA GLY A 569 -16.78 -4.91 24.73
C GLY A 569 -15.39 -5.28 25.28
N TYR A 570 -15.09 -6.57 25.40
CA TYR A 570 -13.76 -7.08 25.74
C TYR A 570 -12.87 -7.20 24.50
N LYS A 571 -11.64 -6.71 24.62
CA LYS A 571 -10.56 -6.84 23.65
C LYS A 571 -9.32 -7.39 24.35
N GLY A 572 -8.71 -8.43 23.77
CA GLY A 572 -7.45 -8.96 24.27
C GLY A 572 -7.07 -10.32 23.67
N VAL A 573 -6.16 -11.01 24.35
CA VAL A 573 -5.82 -12.42 24.13
C VAL A 573 -6.48 -13.29 25.20
N VAL A 574 -6.86 -14.52 24.86
CA VAL A 574 -7.17 -15.56 25.83
C VAL A 574 -6.24 -16.75 25.61
N ALA A 575 -5.53 -17.14 26.66
CA ALA A 575 -4.60 -18.28 26.66
C ALA A 575 -5.28 -19.53 27.21
N VAL A 576 -4.95 -20.70 26.67
CA VAL A 576 -5.52 -21.98 27.10
C VAL A 576 -5.09 -22.27 28.54
N ASP A 577 -6.06 -22.45 29.42
CA ASP A 577 -5.86 -22.96 30.78
C ASP A 577 -6.45 -24.38 30.86
N PRO A 578 -5.62 -25.44 30.88
CA PRO A 578 -6.09 -26.82 30.96
C PRO A 578 -6.83 -27.15 32.26
N THR A 579 -6.70 -26.32 33.30
CA THR A 579 -7.30 -26.56 34.62
C THR A 579 -8.64 -25.85 34.80
N SER A 580 -8.98 -24.90 33.92
CA SER A 580 -10.22 -24.14 34.02
C SER A 580 -11.41 -24.92 33.45
N SER A 581 -12.52 -24.93 34.18
CA SER A 581 -13.83 -25.42 33.71
C SER A 581 -14.71 -24.30 33.13
N VAL A 582 -14.37 -23.03 33.35
CA VAL A 582 -15.12 -21.88 32.83
C VAL A 582 -14.71 -21.61 31.39
N LYS A 583 -15.66 -21.26 30.50
CA LYS A 583 -15.34 -21.08 29.08
C LYS A 583 -14.36 -19.93 28.86
N LEU A 584 -14.62 -18.78 29.48
CA LEU A 584 -13.75 -17.60 29.40
C LEU A 584 -13.58 -16.96 30.77
N SER A 585 -12.33 -16.70 31.16
CA SER A 585 -11.99 -15.89 32.33
C SER A 585 -11.40 -14.56 31.86
N LEU A 586 -12.13 -13.47 32.03
CA LEU A 586 -11.79 -12.15 31.48
C LEU A 586 -11.35 -11.17 32.57
N ARG A 587 -10.55 -10.17 32.21
CA ARG A 587 -10.00 -9.16 33.14
C ARG A 587 -10.53 -7.76 32.89
N LYS A 588 -10.42 -6.88 33.90
CA LYS A 588 -10.87 -5.49 33.81
C LYS A 588 -10.08 -4.71 32.76
N SER A 589 -8.78 -4.96 32.65
CA SER A 589 -7.91 -4.39 31.61
C SER A 589 -8.42 -4.69 30.20
N MET A 590 -9.08 -5.83 29.96
CA MET A 590 -9.64 -6.20 28.66
C MET A 590 -10.96 -5.47 28.35
N HIS A 591 -11.72 -5.05 29.35
CA HIS A 591 -13.03 -4.40 29.19
C HIS A 591 -12.88 -2.95 28.70
N LYS A 592 -13.43 -2.64 27.52
CA LYS A 592 -13.26 -1.32 26.88
C LYS A 592 -14.54 -0.47 26.81
N TYR A 593 -15.71 -1.10 26.76
CA TYR A 593 -17.04 -0.46 26.71
C TYR A 593 -18.13 -1.52 27.01
N ASP A 594 -19.34 -1.09 27.34
CA ASP A 594 -20.44 -2.01 27.64
C ASP A 594 -21.13 -2.48 26.35
N SER A 595 -21.52 -3.77 26.29
CA SER A 595 -22.20 -4.35 25.14
C SER A 595 -22.99 -5.60 25.55
N ASP A 596 -24.15 -5.80 24.93
CA ASP A 596 -24.97 -7.01 25.11
C ASP A 596 -24.62 -8.14 24.14
N ASN A 597 -23.62 -7.93 23.28
CA ASN A 597 -23.20 -8.93 22.30
C ASN A 597 -22.49 -10.11 22.96
N ASN A 598 -22.98 -11.33 22.71
CA ASN A 598 -22.48 -12.58 23.27
C ASN A 598 -21.67 -13.44 22.27
N LYS A 599 -21.33 -12.91 21.09
CA LYS A 599 -20.56 -13.61 20.06
C LYS A 599 -19.06 -13.44 20.28
N LEU A 600 -18.34 -14.56 20.24
CA LEU A 600 -16.88 -14.59 20.26
C LEU A 600 -16.32 -14.49 18.83
N ASP A 601 -15.57 -13.43 18.56
CA ASP A 601 -14.84 -13.26 17.32
C ASP A 601 -13.34 -13.51 17.55
N VAL A 602 -12.74 -14.36 16.71
CA VAL A 602 -11.29 -14.62 16.69
C VAL A 602 -10.64 -13.82 15.57
N LEU A 603 -9.60 -13.07 15.91
CA LEU A 603 -8.84 -12.23 14.98
C LEU A 603 -7.55 -12.92 14.54
N ALA A 604 -6.89 -13.60 15.47
CA ALA A 604 -5.66 -14.34 15.24
C ALA A 604 -5.51 -15.44 16.30
N CYS A 605 -4.63 -16.40 16.06
CA CYS A 605 -4.25 -17.43 17.03
C CYS A 605 -2.73 -17.58 17.08
N SER A 606 -2.23 -18.22 18.14
CA SER A 606 -0.84 -18.68 18.17
C SER A 606 -0.58 -19.69 17.04
N LYS A 607 0.57 -19.54 16.39
CA LYS A 607 0.99 -20.39 15.26
C LYS A 607 2.48 -20.17 15.00
N PHE A 608 3.11 -21.13 14.31
CA PHE A 608 4.43 -20.93 13.73
C PHE A 608 4.48 -19.65 12.90
N GLN A 609 5.36 -18.71 13.27
CA GLN A 609 5.69 -17.55 12.46
C GLN A 609 7.21 -17.36 12.40
N SER A 610 7.70 -17.28 11.16
CA SER A 610 9.11 -17.11 10.83
C SER A 610 9.65 -15.78 11.36
N CYS A 611 10.88 -15.80 11.86
CA CYS A 611 11.52 -14.62 12.44
C CYS A 611 12.37 -13.89 11.41
N TYR A 612 12.32 -12.56 11.45
CA TYR A 612 13.12 -11.72 10.57
C TYR A 612 13.70 -10.55 11.35
N LEU A 613 14.97 -10.25 11.08
CA LEU A 613 15.52 -8.93 11.37
C LEU A 613 14.89 -7.90 10.43
N ASN A 614 14.91 -6.64 10.85
CA ASN A 614 14.52 -5.50 10.04
C ASN A 614 15.47 -4.32 10.37
N ARG A 615 15.38 -3.23 9.61
CA ARG A 615 16.21 -2.03 9.83
C ARG A 615 16.21 -1.55 11.29
N GLN A 616 15.06 -1.52 11.96
CA GLN A 616 14.97 -1.05 13.36
C GLN A 616 15.73 -1.99 14.30
N LEU A 617 15.46 -3.29 14.25
CA LEU A 617 16.16 -4.28 15.07
C LEU A 617 17.67 -4.28 14.81
N ILE A 618 18.10 -4.21 13.55
CA ILE A 618 19.53 -4.16 13.19
C ILE A 618 20.18 -2.89 13.75
N THR A 619 19.54 -1.73 13.62
CA THR A 619 20.01 -0.48 14.22
C THR A 619 20.19 -0.62 15.74
N LEU A 620 19.22 -1.19 16.45
CA LEU A 620 19.30 -1.35 17.91
C LEU A 620 20.37 -2.38 18.30
N LEU A 621 20.38 -3.58 17.71
CA LEU A 621 21.38 -4.61 18.01
C LEU A 621 22.81 -4.14 17.71
N SER A 622 23.02 -3.42 16.60
CA SER A 622 24.30 -2.80 16.25
C SER A 622 24.68 -1.65 17.20
N THR A 623 23.70 -0.96 17.80
CA THR A 623 23.92 0.03 18.87
C THR A 623 24.34 -0.64 20.18
N LEU A 624 23.75 -1.79 20.50
CA LEU A 624 24.02 -2.56 21.72
C LEU A 624 25.29 -3.43 21.63
N GLY A 625 25.97 -3.44 20.48
CA GLY A 625 27.31 -4.00 20.32
C GLY A 625 27.42 -5.29 19.49
N VAL A 626 26.34 -5.74 18.84
CA VAL A 626 26.43 -6.80 17.83
C VAL A 626 27.24 -6.29 16.65
N LYS A 627 28.24 -7.08 16.22
CA LYS A 627 29.20 -6.67 15.18
C LYS A 627 28.53 -6.69 13.80
N ASP A 628 28.92 -5.74 12.94
CA ASP A 628 28.43 -5.64 11.56
C ASP A 628 28.59 -6.96 10.76
N CYS A 629 29.73 -7.66 10.95
CA CYS A 629 30.03 -8.90 10.24
C CYS A 629 29.01 -10.01 10.49
N VAL A 630 28.37 -10.03 11.67
CA VAL A 630 27.31 -11.01 11.98
C VAL A 630 26.12 -10.78 11.04
N PHE A 631 25.68 -9.54 10.87
CA PHE A 631 24.55 -9.23 9.99
C PHE A 631 24.88 -9.50 8.51
N GLU A 632 26.10 -9.18 8.10
CA GLU A 632 26.61 -9.47 6.75
C GLU A 632 26.61 -10.99 6.47
N GLU A 633 27.04 -11.80 7.44
CA GLU A 633 27.00 -13.26 7.34
C GLU A 633 25.56 -13.80 7.29
N LYS A 634 24.67 -13.39 8.19
CA LYS A 634 23.26 -13.82 8.16
C LYS A 634 22.55 -13.42 6.85
N GLN A 635 22.90 -12.27 6.27
CA GLN A 635 22.37 -11.89 4.95
C GLN A 635 22.89 -12.79 3.84
N ARG A 636 24.20 -13.08 3.81
CA ARG A 636 24.80 -13.99 2.81
C ARG A 636 24.19 -15.39 2.89
N GLU A 637 24.05 -15.93 4.09
CA GLU A 637 23.37 -17.22 4.32
C GLU A 637 21.93 -17.20 3.78
N ALA A 638 21.17 -16.13 4.04
CA ALA A 638 19.81 -15.99 3.54
C ALA A 638 19.78 -15.91 2.00
N VAL A 639 20.71 -15.18 1.37
CA VAL A 639 20.82 -15.09 -0.08
C VAL A 639 21.19 -16.45 -0.70
N ASP A 640 22.13 -17.17 -0.09
CA ASP A 640 22.56 -18.49 -0.56
C ASP A 640 21.42 -19.52 -0.47
N GLN A 641 20.68 -19.53 0.64
CA GLN A 641 19.46 -20.34 0.76
C GLN A 641 18.46 -20.04 -0.37
N LEU A 642 18.21 -18.78 -0.67
CA LEU A 642 17.31 -18.37 -1.75
C LEU A 642 17.81 -18.77 -3.14
N ASN A 643 19.12 -18.74 -3.39
CA ASN A 643 19.70 -19.18 -4.65
C ASN A 643 19.59 -20.70 -4.84
N THR A 644 19.79 -21.48 -3.77
CA THR A 644 19.69 -22.94 -3.83
C THR A 644 18.27 -23.45 -4.10
N ILE A 645 17.24 -22.64 -3.82
CA ILE A 645 15.83 -22.98 -4.09
C ILE A 645 15.57 -23.32 -5.57
N LEU A 646 16.39 -22.77 -6.48
CA LEU A 646 16.24 -22.97 -7.91
C LEU A 646 16.95 -24.23 -8.42
N THR A 647 17.83 -24.86 -7.64
CA THR A 647 18.67 -25.95 -8.14
C THR A 647 18.50 -27.25 -7.37
N ASP A 648 18.15 -27.18 -6.09
CA ASP A 648 18.05 -28.31 -5.19
C ASP A 648 16.61 -28.49 -4.69
N SER A 649 15.98 -29.61 -5.06
CA SER A 649 14.59 -29.90 -4.70
C SER A 649 14.38 -30.03 -3.19
N LEU A 650 15.34 -30.59 -2.44
CA LEU A 650 15.19 -30.81 -0.99
C LEU A 650 15.32 -29.48 -0.25
N LYS A 651 16.30 -28.66 -0.62
CA LYS A 651 16.44 -27.31 -0.05
C LYS A 651 15.25 -26.43 -0.41
N ALA A 652 14.69 -26.58 -1.61
CA ALA A 652 13.49 -25.86 -2.00
C ALA A 652 12.29 -26.20 -1.10
N GLN A 653 12.11 -27.49 -0.77
CA GLN A 653 11.07 -27.92 0.18
C GLN A 653 11.29 -27.28 1.57
N GLU A 654 12.51 -27.36 2.11
CA GLU A 654 12.83 -26.81 3.44
C GLU A 654 12.57 -25.30 3.51
N VAL A 655 13.01 -24.54 2.51
CA VAL A 655 12.79 -23.08 2.48
C VAL A 655 11.30 -22.75 2.34
N LEU A 656 10.56 -23.50 1.53
CA LEU A 656 9.11 -23.34 1.41
C LEU A 656 8.37 -23.68 2.73
N ASP A 657 8.86 -24.63 3.52
CA ASP A 657 8.34 -24.95 4.86
C ASP A 657 8.60 -23.85 5.89
N LEU A 658 9.80 -23.26 5.85
CA LEU A 658 10.25 -22.30 6.84
C LEU A 658 9.80 -20.87 6.55
N MET A 659 9.66 -20.49 5.28
CA MET A 659 9.47 -19.09 4.87
C MET A 659 8.14 -18.82 4.16
N SER A 660 7.34 -19.86 3.89
CA SER A 660 6.07 -19.74 3.19
C SER A 660 4.97 -20.58 3.86
N SER A 661 3.73 -20.13 3.72
CA SER A 661 2.56 -20.84 4.20
C SER A 661 1.39 -20.60 3.26
N GLY A 662 0.61 -21.64 2.96
CA GLY A 662 -0.57 -21.52 2.12
C GLY A 662 -0.77 -22.72 1.21
N GLU A 663 -1.93 -22.76 0.56
CA GLU A 663 -2.32 -23.86 -0.33
C GLU A 663 -1.37 -23.99 -1.54
N ILE A 664 -0.98 -22.87 -2.14
CA ILE A 664 -0.04 -22.84 -3.26
C ILE A 664 1.32 -23.42 -2.87
N THR A 665 1.81 -23.12 -1.66
CA THR A 665 3.05 -23.69 -1.14
C THR A 665 2.96 -25.22 -1.03
N ASN A 666 1.79 -25.76 -0.69
CA ASN A 666 1.58 -27.21 -0.64
C ASN A 666 1.62 -27.82 -2.05
N ILE A 667 1.08 -27.14 -3.07
CA ILE A 667 1.19 -27.59 -4.48
C ILE A 667 2.65 -27.69 -4.89
N LEU A 668 3.44 -26.63 -4.65
CA LEU A 668 4.86 -26.63 -5.01
C LEU A 668 5.63 -27.74 -4.30
N LYS A 669 5.31 -28.01 -3.03
CA LYS A 669 5.89 -29.13 -2.29
C LYS A 669 5.53 -30.48 -2.90
N GLU A 670 4.26 -30.73 -3.17
CA GLU A 670 3.82 -31.99 -3.77
C GLU A 670 4.45 -32.21 -5.16
N MET A 671 4.64 -31.15 -5.94
CA MET A 671 5.38 -31.22 -7.21
C MET A 671 6.85 -31.64 -6.98
N LEU A 672 7.54 -31.01 -6.03
CA LEU A 672 8.93 -31.37 -5.69
C LEU A 672 9.03 -32.81 -5.16
N ILE A 673 8.09 -33.25 -4.32
CA ILE A 673 8.01 -34.62 -3.79
C ILE A 673 7.73 -35.63 -4.90
N CYS A 674 6.91 -35.26 -5.89
CA CYS A 674 6.63 -36.08 -7.07
C CYS A 674 7.84 -36.24 -8.01
N GLY A 675 8.93 -35.51 -7.77
CA GLY A 675 10.17 -35.59 -8.55
C GLY A 675 10.30 -34.53 -9.64
N TYR A 676 9.43 -33.53 -9.70
CA TYR A 676 9.64 -32.37 -10.57
C TYR A 676 10.89 -31.61 -10.13
N LYS A 677 11.74 -31.24 -11.10
CA LYS A 677 12.93 -30.43 -10.85
C LYS A 677 12.55 -28.95 -10.86
N PRO A 678 13.07 -28.12 -9.92
CA PRO A 678 12.75 -26.70 -9.78
C PRO A 678 12.77 -25.89 -11.08
N ASN A 679 13.76 -26.10 -11.95
CA ASN A 679 13.94 -25.31 -13.19
C ASN A 679 13.40 -25.96 -14.46
N VAL A 680 12.72 -27.12 -14.36
CA VAL A 680 12.26 -27.86 -15.55
C VAL A 680 10.78 -27.63 -15.81
N GLU A 681 9.94 -27.79 -14.79
CA GLU A 681 8.50 -27.58 -14.93
C GLU A 681 8.21 -26.06 -14.92
N PRO A 682 7.59 -25.49 -15.98
CA PRO A 682 7.40 -24.06 -16.14
C PRO A 682 6.67 -23.37 -14.97
N PHE A 683 5.61 -23.98 -14.43
CA PHE A 683 4.84 -23.37 -13.34
C PHE A 683 5.66 -23.32 -12.04
N LEU A 684 6.29 -24.43 -11.64
CA LEU A 684 7.17 -24.53 -10.47
C LEU A 684 8.35 -23.56 -10.58
N SER A 685 9.00 -23.51 -11.74
CA SER A 685 10.13 -22.60 -12.00
C SER A 685 9.71 -21.14 -11.84
N MET A 686 8.62 -20.73 -12.48
CA MET A 686 8.07 -19.37 -12.38
C MET A 686 7.75 -18.99 -10.92
N MET A 687 7.14 -19.92 -10.17
CA MET A 687 6.76 -19.70 -8.77
C MET A 687 7.97 -19.56 -7.85
N LEU A 688 8.99 -20.42 -7.99
CA LEU A 688 10.22 -20.37 -7.19
C LEU A 688 11.07 -19.14 -7.52
N GLN A 689 11.18 -18.76 -8.80
CA GLN A 689 11.87 -17.54 -9.21
C GLN A 689 11.20 -16.28 -8.63
N THR A 690 9.86 -16.22 -8.66
CA THR A 690 9.10 -15.12 -8.08
C THR A 690 9.28 -15.04 -6.57
N PHE A 691 9.24 -16.18 -5.88
CA PHE A 691 9.50 -16.25 -4.45
C PHE A 691 10.89 -15.70 -4.12
N ARG A 692 11.94 -16.19 -4.80
CA ARG A 692 13.32 -15.71 -4.66
C ARG A 692 13.42 -14.21 -4.91
N ALA A 693 12.89 -13.71 -6.03
CA ALA A 693 12.94 -12.29 -6.39
C ALA A 693 12.28 -11.41 -5.32
N SER A 694 11.14 -11.83 -4.77
CA SER A 694 10.42 -11.11 -3.72
C SER A 694 11.21 -11.03 -2.42
N LYS A 695 11.85 -12.13 -2.00
CA LYS A 695 12.70 -12.13 -0.80
C LYS A 695 13.95 -11.27 -0.97
N LEU A 696 14.58 -11.30 -2.14
CA LEU A 696 15.71 -10.40 -2.47
C LEU A 696 15.28 -8.93 -2.46
N LEU A 697 14.09 -8.61 -2.99
CA LEU A 697 13.54 -7.26 -2.93
C LEU A 697 13.26 -6.81 -1.48
N GLU A 698 12.75 -7.70 -0.62
CA GLU A 698 12.55 -7.42 0.80
C GLU A 698 13.87 -7.20 1.55
N LEU A 699 14.94 -7.94 1.20
CA LEU A 699 16.29 -7.69 1.72
C LEU A 699 16.79 -6.29 1.33
N ARG A 700 16.68 -5.90 0.06
CA ARG A 700 17.08 -4.56 -0.41
C ARG A 700 16.28 -3.44 0.27
N LEU A 701 14.95 -3.52 0.20
CA LEU A 701 14.07 -2.40 0.59
C LEU A 701 13.83 -2.30 2.10
N LYS A 702 13.97 -3.41 2.85
CA LYS A 702 13.60 -3.47 4.28
C LYS A 702 14.65 -4.15 5.15
N THR A 703 15.73 -4.65 4.57
CA THR A 703 16.76 -5.42 5.29
C THR A 703 16.13 -6.57 6.07
N ARG A 704 15.17 -7.26 5.43
CA ARG A 704 14.35 -8.30 6.05
C ARG A 704 15.07 -9.65 6.04
N ILE A 705 16.07 -9.81 6.91
CA ILE A 705 16.92 -11.01 6.97
C ILE A 705 16.21 -12.11 7.77
N PHE A 706 16.06 -13.30 7.19
CA PHE A 706 15.47 -14.45 7.87
C PHE A 706 16.42 -15.01 8.93
N ILE A 707 15.93 -15.29 10.14
CA ILE A 707 16.70 -15.87 11.24
C ILE A 707 16.11 -17.23 11.60
N PRO A 708 16.81 -18.35 11.32
CA PRO A 708 16.34 -19.70 11.65
C PRO A 708 16.17 -19.93 13.17
N ASP A 709 17.07 -19.37 13.97
CA ASP A 709 17.11 -19.47 15.44
C ASP A 709 16.33 -18.34 16.11
N GLY A 710 15.08 -18.20 15.67
CA GLY A 710 14.12 -17.30 16.28
C GLY A 710 12.71 -17.50 15.75
N ARG A 711 11.72 -16.97 16.44
CA ARG A 711 10.31 -16.94 16.02
C ARG A 711 9.68 -15.58 16.32
N ALA A 712 8.67 -15.25 15.54
CA ALA A 712 7.72 -14.21 15.92
C ALA A 712 6.60 -14.89 16.75
N MET A 713 6.41 -14.51 18.00
CA MET A 713 5.53 -15.24 18.93
C MET A 713 4.50 -14.31 19.59
N MET A 714 3.28 -14.80 19.77
CA MET A 714 2.26 -14.09 20.55
C MET A 714 2.68 -14.06 22.02
N GLY A 715 2.54 -12.89 22.67
CA GLY A 715 2.79 -12.76 24.10
C GLY A 715 1.69 -13.44 24.93
N CYS A 716 2.07 -14.15 25.97
CA CYS A 716 1.17 -14.78 26.95
C CYS A 716 1.68 -14.56 28.39
N LEU A 717 0.80 -14.77 29.36
CA LEU A 717 1.10 -14.65 30.79
C LEU A 717 1.25 -16.03 31.42
N ASP A 718 2.23 -16.18 32.32
CA ASP A 718 2.36 -17.35 33.16
C ASP A 718 1.33 -17.34 34.30
N GLU A 719 0.17 -17.96 34.07
CA GLU A 719 -0.87 -18.15 35.07
C GLU A 719 -0.46 -19.11 36.21
N THR A 720 0.59 -19.93 36.02
CA THR A 720 1.08 -20.88 37.03
C THR A 720 1.96 -20.22 38.10
N ARG A 721 2.40 -18.98 37.86
CA ARG A 721 3.28 -18.20 38.74
C ARG A 721 4.61 -18.92 39.02
N THR A 722 5.12 -19.68 38.05
CA THR A 722 6.38 -20.42 38.16
C THR A 722 7.58 -19.59 37.71
N LEU A 723 7.43 -18.80 36.65
CA LEU A 723 8.51 -17.97 36.11
C LEU A 723 8.89 -16.82 37.06
N GLU A 724 10.19 -16.61 37.24
CA GLU A 724 10.75 -15.48 37.97
C GLU A 724 10.99 -14.26 37.06
N TYR A 725 11.20 -13.09 37.67
CA TYR A 725 11.58 -11.90 36.92
C TYR A 725 12.90 -12.11 36.15
N GLY A 726 12.92 -11.73 34.88
CA GLY A 726 14.04 -11.98 33.96
C GLY A 726 13.94 -13.31 33.21
N GLN A 727 12.93 -14.15 33.50
CA GLN A 727 12.71 -15.43 32.83
C GLN A 727 11.57 -15.36 31.83
N VAL A 728 11.58 -16.26 30.84
CA VAL A 728 10.48 -16.53 29.91
C VAL A 728 10.37 -18.02 29.64
N PHE A 729 9.21 -18.48 29.17
CA PHE A 729 9.07 -19.82 28.60
C PHE A 729 8.83 -19.73 27.10
N VAL A 730 9.59 -20.51 26.33
CA VAL A 730 9.59 -20.50 24.87
C VAL A 730 9.52 -21.94 24.37
N HIS A 731 8.40 -22.29 23.75
CA HIS A 731 8.13 -23.63 23.22
C HIS A 731 7.47 -23.47 21.86
N PHE A 732 8.01 -24.13 20.83
CA PHE A 732 7.56 -23.94 19.46
C PHE A 732 7.39 -25.25 18.70
N SER A 733 6.55 -25.22 17.68
CA SER A 733 6.34 -26.33 16.75
C SER A 733 7.49 -26.42 15.73
N ASN A 734 8.06 -27.61 15.57
CA ASN A 734 9.12 -27.88 14.62
C ASN A 734 8.51 -28.41 13.31
N LYS A 735 8.47 -27.58 12.27
CA LYS A 735 8.02 -28.01 10.93
C LYS A 735 9.06 -28.80 10.13
N ARG A 736 10.29 -29.00 10.66
CA ARG A 736 11.42 -29.55 9.89
C ARG A 736 11.29 -31.02 9.47
N LEU A 737 10.28 -31.77 9.92
CA LEU A 737 10.20 -33.21 9.62
C LEU A 737 8.76 -33.76 9.67
N GLY A 738 7.95 -33.44 8.67
CA GLY A 738 6.85 -34.34 8.29
C GLY A 738 7.45 -35.55 7.58
N SER A 739 7.77 -36.59 8.36
CA SER A 739 8.55 -37.78 7.99
C SER A 739 8.39 -38.29 6.55
N LEU A 740 9.54 -38.38 5.86
CA LEU A 740 9.80 -39.15 4.63
C LEU A 740 9.99 -40.67 4.91
N SER A 741 9.50 -41.20 6.02
CA SER A 741 9.55 -42.62 6.34
C SER A 741 8.44 -42.99 7.31
N ASP A 742 7.23 -43.29 6.80
CA ASP A 742 6.60 -44.60 6.94
C ASP A 742 5.23 -44.57 6.24
N ASN A 743 4.89 -45.63 5.52
CA ASN A 743 3.65 -45.75 4.74
C ASN A 743 2.47 -46.15 5.63
N SER A 744 2.39 -45.58 6.84
CA SER A 744 1.36 -45.88 7.83
C SER A 744 0.54 -44.62 8.10
N PHE A 745 -0.78 -44.73 7.91
CA PHE A 745 -1.82 -43.76 8.26
C PHE A 745 -1.89 -43.51 9.78
N SER A 746 -0.80 -43.03 10.36
CA SER A 746 -0.73 -42.60 11.76
C SER A 746 -0.74 -41.08 11.81
N TYR A 747 -1.70 -40.53 12.54
CA TYR A 747 -1.83 -39.11 12.86
C TYR A 747 -0.54 -38.64 13.58
N GLY A 748 0.43 -38.14 12.81
CA GLY A 748 1.77 -37.80 13.30
C GLY A 748 1.76 -36.64 14.29
N LEU A 749 2.24 -36.89 15.51
CA LEU A 749 2.53 -35.89 16.53
C LEU A 749 3.47 -34.82 15.97
N GLN A 750 3.11 -33.54 16.08
CA GLN A 750 4.01 -32.43 15.80
C GLN A 750 5.21 -32.52 16.76
N GLU A 751 6.44 -32.62 16.23
CA GLU A 751 7.63 -32.41 17.05
C GLU A 751 7.61 -30.98 17.61
N THR A 752 7.71 -30.82 18.92
CA THR A 752 7.84 -29.53 19.58
C THR A 752 9.17 -29.43 20.31
N ARG A 753 9.69 -28.21 20.50
CA ARG A 753 10.99 -27.98 21.15
C ARG A 753 10.94 -26.84 22.15
N VAL A 754 11.39 -27.10 23.37
CA VAL A 754 11.55 -26.10 24.44
C VAL A 754 12.95 -25.48 24.33
N ILE A 755 13.02 -24.15 24.42
CA ILE A 755 14.29 -23.42 24.39
C ILE A 755 14.73 -23.10 25.83
N THR A 756 16.03 -23.26 26.08
CA THR A 756 16.68 -22.88 27.35
C THR A 756 17.89 -22.02 27.08
N GLY A 757 18.17 -21.05 27.95
CA GLY A 757 19.32 -20.16 27.83
C GLY A 757 18.92 -18.72 27.55
N ASN A 758 19.87 -17.89 27.12
CA ASN A 758 19.60 -16.48 26.88
C ASN A 758 18.85 -16.29 25.56
N VAL A 759 17.84 -15.42 25.58
CA VAL A 759 17.04 -15.06 24.40
C VAL A 759 16.90 -13.55 24.31
N VAL A 760 16.88 -13.04 23.08
CA VAL A 760 16.55 -11.66 22.76
C VAL A 760 15.06 -11.55 22.52
N VAL A 761 14.39 -10.65 23.24
CA VAL A 761 12.96 -10.35 23.10
C VAL A 761 12.78 -8.87 22.78
N ALA A 762 12.02 -8.57 21.73
CA ALA A 762 11.69 -7.19 21.36
C ALA A 762 10.31 -7.12 20.69
N LYS A 763 9.64 -5.96 20.77
CA LYS A 763 8.37 -5.71 20.08
C LYS A 763 8.56 -4.69 18.97
N ASN A 764 8.24 -5.05 17.74
CA ASN A 764 8.27 -4.12 16.61
C ASN A 764 6.97 -3.31 16.51
N PRO A 765 7.03 -2.01 16.15
CA PRO A 765 8.23 -1.19 15.99
C PRO A 765 8.89 -0.83 17.34
N CYS A 766 10.22 -0.82 17.36
CA CYS A 766 11.06 -0.44 18.51
C CYS A 766 12.12 0.57 18.09
N LEU A 767 12.34 1.62 18.88
CA LEU A 767 13.30 2.68 18.57
C LEU A 767 14.26 2.96 19.72
N HIS A 768 13.86 2.73 20.97
CA HIS A 768 14.74 2.95 22.10
C HIS A 768 15.68 1.75 22.27
N PRO A 769 16.99 1.94 22.51
CA PRO A 769 17.93 0.81 22.69
C PRO A 769 17.53 -0.16 23.80
N GLY A 770 16.87 0.33 24.85
CA GLY A 770 16.32 -0.50 25.94
C GLY A 770 15.07 -1.32 25.59
N ASP A 771 14.50 -1.17 24.39
CA ASP A 771 13.36 -1.97 23.92
C ASP A 771 13.74 -3.41 23.56
N VAL A 772 15.05 -3.66 23.37
CA VAL A 772 15.60 -4.98 23.13
C VAL A 772 16.03 -5.57 24.47
N ARG A 773 15.34 -6.62 24.90
CA ARG A 773 15.57 -7.28 26.19
C ARG A 773 16.33 -8.57 26.01
N VAL A 774 17.30 -8.81 26.89
CA VAL A 774 17.93 -10.13 27.05
C VAL A 774 17.29 -10.78 28.27
N LEU A 775 16.56 -11.88 28.03
CA LEU A 775 15.85 -12.65 29.06
C LEU A 775 16.37 -14.09 29.06
N ARG A 776 16.06 -14.85 30.11
CA ARG A 776 16.46 -16.26 30.21
C ARG A 776 15.26 -17.18 29.95
N ALA A 777 15.30 -17.91 28.83
CA ALA A 777 14.39 -19.00 28.58
C ALA A 777 14.70 -20.17 29.53
N VAL A 778 13.66 -20.68 30.21
CA VAL A 778 13.76 -21.77 31.19
C VAL A 778 12.74 -22.87 30.87
N ASP A 779 13.10 -24.11 31.20
CA ASP A 779 12.22 -25.26 31.02
C ASP A 779 11.24 -25.38 32.19
N VAL A 780 9.94 -25.31 31.88
CA VAL A 780 8.85 -25.34 32.86
C VAL A 780 7.80 -26.36 32.41
N PRO A 781 7.79 -27.58 32.97
CA PRO A 781 6.84 -28.63 32.59
C PRO A 781 5.36 -28.24 32.68
N ALA A 782 5.01 -27.40 33.66
CA ALA A 782 3.64 -26.89 33.83
C ALA A 782 3.14 -26.05 32.63
N LEU A 783 4.05 -25.50 31.83
CA LEU A 783 3.75 -24.64 30.67
C LEU A 783 3.83 -25.36 29.32
N TYR A 784 4.03 -26.69 29.27
CA TYR A 784 4.20 -27.42 28.00
C TYR A 784 3.01 -27.34 27.05
N HIS A 785 1.82 -27.05 27.57
CA HIS A 785 0.61 -26.78 26.76
C HIS A 785 0.67 -25.45 25.98
N MET A 786 1.59 -24.55 26.32
CA MET A 786 1.81 -23.27 25.65
C MET A 786 2.81 -23.44 24.52
N VAL A 787 2.32 -23.54 23.28
CA VAL A 787 3.13 -23.73 22.07
C VAL A 787 2.94 -22.55 21.12
N ASP A 788 4.02 -22.18 20.44
CA ASP A 788 4.10 -21.04 19.51
C ASP A 788 3.72 -19.69 20.15
N CYS A 789 3.99 -19.56 21.45
CA CYS A 789 3.83 -18.34 22.24
C CYS A 789 5.10 -18.09 23.07
N VAL A 790 5.33 -16.83 23.44
CA VAL A 790 6.30 -16.47 24.49
C VAL A 790 5.53 -16.16 25.77
N VAL A 791 5.84 -16.89 26.83
CA VAL A 791 5.15 -16.74 28.12
C VAL A 791 6.01 -15.90 29.05
N PHE A 792 5.44 -14.80 29.53
CA PHE A 792 6.07 -13.83 30.42
C PHE A 792 5.69 -14.09 31.88
N PRO A 793 6.58 -13.76 32.83
CA PRO A 793 6.34 -13.94 34.25
C PRO A 793 5.31 -12.93 34.74
N GLN A 794 4.51 -13.35 35.72
CA GLN A 794 3.64 -12.44 36.47
C GLN A 794 4.30 -11.88 37.75
N LYS A 795 5.60 -12.15 37.94
CA LYS A 795 6.44 -11.68 39.06
C LYS A 795 7.40 -10.60 38.60
N GLY A 796 7.75 -9.68 39.49
CA GLY A 796 8.77 -8.66 39.27
C GLY A 796 8.30 -7.26 39.62
N HIS A 797 9.13 -6.27 39.31
CA HIS A 797 8.82 -4.87 39.56
C HIS A 797 8.13 -4.18 38.39
N ARG A 798 8.35 -4.65 37.16
CA ARG A 798 7.79 -4.08 35.93
C ARG A 798 7.56 -5.20 34.89
N PRO A 799 6.43 -5.28 34.17
CA PRO A 799 6.20 -6.32 33.17
C PRO A 799 7.20 -6.24 32.01
N HIS A 800 7.78 -7.37 31.60
CA HIS A 800 8.70 -7.42 30.45
C HIS A 800 8.04 -7.01 29.12
N THR A 801 6.72 -7.15 29.01
CA THR A 801 5.94 -6.63 27.89
C THR A 801 6.04 -5.10 27.82
N ASN A 802 5.83 -4.42 28.94
CA ASN A 802 5.94 -2.98 29.03
C ASN A 802 7.39 -2.47 28.81
N GLU A 803 8.39 -3.25 29.20
CA GLU A 803 9.80 -2.94 28.90
C GLU A 803 10.12 -3.03 27.39
N CYS A 804 9.35 -3.81 26.63
CA CYS A 804 9.48 -3.96 25.19
C CYS A 804 8.58 -2.96 24.44
N SER A 805 9.03 -1.70 24.28
CA SER A 805 8.28 -0.68 23.49
C SER A 805 6.87 -0.38 24.03
N GLY A 806 6.68 -0.44 25.36
CA GLY A 806 5.40 -0.15 26.01
C GLY A 806 4.29 -1.14 25.65
N SER A 807 4.65 -2.36 25.28
CA SER A 807 3.73 -3.39 24.79
C SER A 807 2.82 -3.96 25.90
N ASP A 808 1.71 -4.55 25.49
CA ASP A 808 0.75 -5.28 26.32
C ASP A 808 0.55 -6.72 25.81
N LEU A 809 -0.45 -7.43 26.35
CA LEU A 809 -0.82 -8.78 25.94
C LEU A 809 -2.16 -8.81 25.19
N ASP A 810 -2.53 -7.73 24.47
CA ASP A 810 -3.80 -7.64 23.73
C ASP A 810 -3.77 -8.24 22.30
N GLY A 811 -2.63 -8.85 21.96
CA GLY A 811 -2.34 -9.55 20.70
C GLY A 811 -1.00 -9.19 20.08
N ASP A 812 -0.13 -8.51 20.82
CA ASP A 812 1.21 -8.14 20.36
C ASP A 812 2.08 -9.39 20.06
N ILE A 813 2.84 -9.28 18.96
CA ILE A 813 3.77 -10.31 18.49
C ILE A 813 5.20 -9.85 18.75
N TYR A 814 5.97 -10.70 19.42
CA TYR A 814 7.34 -10.44 19.85
C TYR A 814 8.34 -11.13 18.93
N PHE A 815 9.41 -10.42 18.58
CA PHE A 815 10.63 -11.01 18.06
C PHE A 815 11.31 -11.76 19.20
N VAL A 816 11.47 -13.08 19.08
CA VAL A 816 12.17 -13.93 20.04
C VAL A 816 13.30 -14.65 19.32
N CYS A 817 14.55 -14.41 19.70
CA CYS A 817 15.72 -14.97 19.04
C CYS A 817 16.69 -15.56 20.06
N TRP A 818 17.20 -16.76 19.77
CA TRP A 818 18.16 -17.48 20.61
C TRP A 818 19.47 -17.76 19.88
N ASP A 819 19.72 -17.10 18.76
CA ASP A 819 21.02 -17.10 18.08
C ASP A 819 22.07 -16.43 18.98
N PRO A 820 23.11 -17.16 19.43
CA PRO A 820 24.12 -16.62 20.34
C PRO A 820 24.86 -15.38 19.81
N GLU A 821 24.99 -15.24 18.49
CA GLU A 821 25.70 -14.12 17.86
C GLU A 821 24.86 -12.84 17.82
N LEU A 822 23.53 -12.97 17.94
CA LEU A 822 22.60 -11.85 17.96
C LEU A 822 22.25 -11.40 19.38
N ILE A 823 22.73 -12.08 20.42
CA ILE A 823 22.54 -11.66 21.81
C ILE A 823 23.45 -10.45 22.09
N PRO A 824 22.88 -9.25 22.34
CA PRO A 824 23.70 -8.06 22.53
C PRO A 824 24.48 -8.11 23.86
N PRO A 825 25.75 -7.69 23.87
CA PRO A 825 26.58 -7.72 25.08
C PRO A 825 26.24 -6.61 26.08
N ARG A 826 25.56 -5.54 25.66
CA ARG A 826 25.28 -4.37 26.48
C ARG A 826 23.77 -4.16 26.61
N PRO A 827 23.10 -4.67 27.66
CA PRO A 827 21.71 -4.34 27.91
C PRO A 827 21.58 -2.88 28.37
N ILE A 828 20.54 -2.19 27.89
CA ILE A 828 20.21 -0.82 28.26
C ILE A 828 18.86 -0.83 29.00
N GLN A 829 18.70 0.04 29.99
CA GLN A 829 17.44 0.16 30.70
C GLN A 829 16.32 0.63 29.75
N PRO A 830 15.10 0.07 29.89
CA PRO A 830 13.98 0.41 29.04
C PRO A 830 13.51 1.83 29.35
N MET A 831 12.96 2.51 28.34
CA MET A 831 12.34 3.82 28.54
C MET A 831 11.07 3.68 29.40
N GLU A 832 10.69 4.74 30.12
CA GLU A 832 9.37 4.81 30.76
C GLU A 832 8.29 5.16 29.73
N TYR A 833 7.31 4.27 29.57
CA TYR A 833 6.21 4.37 28.61
C TYR A 833 4.95 4.93 29.26
N THR A 834 5.05 6.14 29.83
CA THR A 834 3.92 6.79 30.48
C THR A 834 2.94 7.33 29.43
N ALA A 835 1.65 7.01 29.58
CA ALA A 835 0.62 7.51 28.69
C ALA A 835 0.44 9.02 28.86
N ALA A 836 0.32 9.74 27.75
CA ALA A 836 0.01 11.17 27.78
C ALA A 836 -1.40 11.39 28.40
N PRO A 837 -1.57 12.43 29.24
CA PRO A 837 -2.87 12.74 29.80
C PRO A 837 -3.86 13.09 28.68
N SER A 838 -5.00 12.40 28.65
CA SER A 838 -6.05 12.61 27.66
C SER A 838 -6.99 13.73 28.11
N GLU A 839 -7.29 14.68 27.22
CA GLU A 839 -8.34 15.67 27.45
C GLU A 839 -9.73 15.01 27.43
N LYS A 840 -10.59 15.40 28.38
CA LYS A 840 -11.99 14.97 28.45
C LYS A 840 -12.87 16.13 28.02
N LEU A 841 -13.81 15.86 27.11
CA LEU A 841 -14.84 16.82 26.72
C LEU A 841 -15.93 16.91 27.79
N ASP A 842 -16.57 18.07 27.87
CA ASP A 842 -17.75 18.38 28.68
C ASP A 842 -19.08 18.11 27.95
N HIS A 843 -19.03 17.79 26.65
CA HIS A 843 -20.17 17.52 25.78
C HIS A 843 -20.02 16.17 25.04
N ASP A 844 -21.06 15.80 24.27
CA ASP A 844 -21.06 14.59 23.45
C ASP A 844 -20.06 14.67 22.28
N VAL A 845 -19.48 13.53 21.93
CA VAL A 845 -18.37 13.44 20.98
C VAL A 845 -18.84 13.58 19.52
N MET A 846 -18.27 14.53 18.79
CA MET A 846 -18.36 14.63 17.31
C MET A 846 -17.04 14.13 16.69
N ILE A 847 -17.11 13.22 15.71
CA ILE A 847 -15.93 12.45 15.24
C ILE A 847 -15.37 12.98 13.92
N GLU A 848 -16.19 13.66 13.12
CA GLU A 848 -15.87 14.10 11.77
C GLU A 848 -14.67 15.05 11.76
N GLU A 849 -14.65 16.02 12.69
CA GLU A 849 -13.53 16.96 12.80
C GLU A 849 -12.25 16.29 13.31
N TYR A 850 -12.36 15.29 14.19
CA TYR A 850 -11.22 14.52 14.67
C TYR A 850 -10.54 13.75 13.53
N PHE A 851 -11.31 13.18 12.59
CA PHE A 851 -10.74 12.51 11.42
C PHE A 851 -9.85 13.46 10.60
N THR A 852 -10.33 14.66 10.28
CA THR A 852 -9.55 15.63 9.50
C THR A 852 -8.36 16.17 10.30
N ASN A 853 -8.53 16.42 11.60
CA ASN A 853 -7.45 16.87 12.48
C ASN A 853 -6.38 15.79 12.68
N TYR A 854 -6.73 14.50 12.63
CA TYR A 854 -5.75 13.42 12.66
C TYR A 854 -4.84 13.46 11.44
N ILE A 855 -5.39 13.58 10.23
CA ILE A 855 -4.61 13.65 8.99
C ILE A 855 -3.62 14.83 9.04
N LEU A 856 -4.09 15.96 9.58
CA LEU A 856 -3.28 17.16 9.75
C LEU A 856 -2.08 16.97 10.69
N ASN A 857 -2.21 16.11 11.71
CA ASN A 857 -1.21 15.96 12.77
C ASN A 857 -0.48 14.60 12.77
N ASP A 858 -0.69 13.77 11.75
CA ASP A 858 -0.02 12.47 11.65
C ASP A 858 1.49 12.63 11.34
N SER A 859 2.31 12.38 12.36
CA SER A 859 3.76 12.53 12.32
C SER A 859 4.52 11.21 12.47
N LEU A 860 3.82 10.07 12.61
CA LEU A 860 4.42 8.76 12.96
C LEU A 860 5.50 8.33 11.96
N GLY A 861 5.19 8.42 10.65
CA GLY A 861 6.13 8.04 9.59
C GLY A 861 7.32 9.00 9.47
N ILE A 862 7.13 10.28 9.81
CA ILE A 862 8.20 11.29 9.79
C ILE A 862 9.20 10.99 10.91
N ILE A 863 8.70 10.71 12.13
CA ILE A 863 9.51 10.37 13.30
C ILE A 863 10.32 9.09 13.05
N ALA A 864 9.67 8.04 12.53
CA ALA A 864 10.36 6.77 12.24
C ALA A 864 11.50 6.95 11.23
N ASN A 865 11.26 7.67 10.13
CA ASN A 865 12.29 7.96 9.14
C ASN A 865 13.41 8.83 9.71
N ALA A 866 13.06 9.86 10.49
CA ALA A 866 14.05 10.72 11.14
C ALA A 866 14.96 9.90 12.06
N HIS A 867 14.38 9.01 12.87
CA HIS A 867 15.15 8.14 13.76
C HIS A 867 16.12 7.25 12.98
N THR A 868 15.67 6.63 11.88
CA THR A 868 16.55 5.82 11.01
C THR A 868 17.74 6.64 10.49
N VAL A 869 17.52 7.89 10.07
CA VAL A 869 18.61 8.75 9.56
C VAL A 869 19.55 9.19 10.68
N PHE A 870 19.05 9.68 11.80
CA PHE A 870 19.92 10.12 12.90
C PHE A 870 20.71 8.94 13.48
N ALA A 871 20.10 7.76 13.63
CA ALA A 871 20.79 6.58 14.10
C ALA A 871 21.86 6.06 13.12
N ASP A 872 21.70 6.35 11.83
CA ASP A 872 22.69 6.02 10.80
C ASP A 872 23.80 7.09 10.70
N ARG A 873 23.52 8.35 10.99
CA ARG A 873 24.49 9.44 10.88
C ARG A 873 25.35 9.60 12.13
N GLU A 874 24.76 9.44 13.31
CA GLU A 874 25.41 9.77 14.58
C GLU A 874 26.35 8.64 15.05
N PRO A 875 27.54 8.96 15.60
CA PRO A 875 28.48 7.94 16.09
C PRO A 875 27.92 7.04 17.20
N SER A 876 27.05 7.59 18.05
CA SER A 876 26.37 6.85 19.12
C SER A 876 25.08 6.15 18.65
N LYS A 877 24.78 6.18 17.34
CA LYS A 877 23.65 5.49 16.71
C LYS A 877 22.32 5.81 17.41
N ALA A 878 21.56 4.79 17.82
CA ALA A 878 20.27 4.99 18.50
C ALA A 878 20.37 5.51 19.94
N MET A 879 21.58 5.56 20.53
CA MET A 879 21.84 6.22 21.83
C MET A 879 22.05 7.74 21.70
N SER A 880 22.08 8.28 20.48
CA SER A 880 22.21 9.72 20.28
C SER A 880 21.02 10.48 20.86
N LYS A 881 21.25 11.71 21.34
CA LYS A 881 20.20 12.56 21.92
C LYS A 881 19.00 12.72 20.98
N PRO A 882 19.17 12.99 19.67
CA PRO A 882 18.05 13.06 18.72
C PRO A 882 17.24 11.76 18.66
N CYS A 883 17.89 10.60 18.63
CA CYS A 883 17.19 9.30 18.57
C CYS A 883 16.36 9.00 19.82
N ILE A 884 16.90 9.29 21.02
CA ILE A 884 16.17 9.10 22.28
C ILE A 884 14.95 10.01 22.36
N GLU A 885 15.07 11.26 21.90
CA GLU A 885 13.95 12.19 21.84
C GLU A 885 12.89 11.76 20.81
N LEU A 886 13.33 11.32 19.63
CA LEU A 886 12.45 10.74 18.61
C LEU A 886 11.73 9.48 19.10
N ALA A 887 12.37 8.63 19.92
CA ALA A 887 11.73 7.46 20.51
C ALA A 887 10.57 7.84 21.46
N LYS A 888 10.73 8.90 22.27
CA LYS A 888 9.66 9.44 23.12
C LYS A 888 8.50 10.00 22.30
N LEU A 889 8.81 10.78 21.26
CA LEU A 889 7.80 11.32 20.35
C LEU A 889 7.09 10.21 19.57
N PHE A 890 7.80 9.14 19.21
CA PHE A 890 7.23 7.99 18.53
C PHE A 890 6.21 7.27 19.40
N SER A 891 6.50 7.06 20.69
CA SER A 891 5.54 6.51 21.65
C SER A 891 4.26 7.35 21.71
N THR A 892 4.40 8.68 21.77
CA THR A 892 3.25 9.60 21.74
C THR A 892 2.45 9.49 20.44
N ALA A 893 3.14 9.42 19.29
CA ALA A 893 2.51 9.30 17.97
C ALA A 893 1.78 7.96 17.75
N VAL A 894 2.26 6.86 18.34
CA VAL A 894 1.61 5.54 18.27
C VAL A 894 0.26 5.56 18.99
N ASP A 895 0.17 6.29 20.11
CA ASP A 895 -1.05 6.39 20.92
C ASP A 895 -1.97 7.55 20.51
N PHE A 896 -1.53 8.46 19.64
CA PHE A 896 -2.34 9.56 19.11
C PHE A 896 -3.75 9.13 18.61
N PRO A 897 -3.93 8.00 17.87
CA PRO A 897 -5.25 7.51 17.48
C PRO A 897 -6.20 7.18 18.65
N LYS A 898 -5.68 6.99 19.87
CA LYS A 898 -6.44 6.61 21.07
C LYS A 898 -6.51 7.75 22.10
N THR A 899 -5.49 8.60 22.17
CA THR A 899 -5.38 9.68 23.17
C THR A 899 -5.88 11.02 22.64
N GLY A 900 -5.73 11.26 21.33
CA GLY A 900 -6.00 12.54 20.69
C GLY A 900 -4.87 13.56 20.85
N VAL A 901 -3.74 13.18 21.44
CA VAL A 901 -2.58 14.06 21.65
C VAL A 901 -1.55 13.88 20.51
N PRO A 902 -1.31 14.90 19.67
CA PRO A 902 -0.36 14.79 18.57
C PRO A 902 1.10 14.91 19.04
N ALA A 903 2.02 14.20 18.38
CA ALA A 903 3.45 14.35 18.62
C ALA A 903 4.01 15.52 17.80
N VAL A 904 4.43 16.58 18.49
CA VAL A 904 5.05 17.77 17.90
C VAL A 904 6.55 17.55 17.74
N ILE A 905 7.06 17.60 16.51
CA ILE A 905 8.48 17.39 16.21
C ILE A 905 9.22 18.74 16.29
N PRO A 906 10.25 18.88 17.15
CA PRO A 906 11.14 20.04 17.16
C PRO A 906 11.85 20.26 15.82
N GLN A 907 12.16 21.52 15.50
CA GLN A 907 12.70 21.89 14.17
C GLN A 907 14.06 21.22 13.88
N GLU A 908 14.86 21.01 14.90
CA GLU A 908 16.16 20.35 14.88
C GLU A 908 16.10 18.85 14.55
N LEU A 909 14.95 18.20 14.76
CA LEU A 909 14.73 16.78 14.48
C LEU A 909 14.18 16.53 13.07
N TYR A 910 14.04 17.57 12.23
CA TYR A 910 13.73 17.40 10.81
C TYR A 910 14.99 17.13 9.99
N VAL A 911 14.96 16.00 9.28
CA VAL A 911 16.06 15.54 8.44
C VAL A 911 16.13 16.29 7.11
N LYS A 912 17.36 16.70 6.73
CA LYS A 912 17.66 17.41 5.48
C LYS A 912 18.27 16.51 4.39
N GLU A 913 19.02 15.50 4.79
CA GLU A 913 19.73 14.57 3.91
C GLU A 913 19.48 13.14 4.37
N TYR A 914 19.31 12.21 3.43
CA TYR A 914 18.91 10.84 3.71
C TYR A 914 20.02 9.84 3.31
N PRO A 915 20.14 8.69 3.97
CA PRO A 915 21.09 7.67 3.53
C PRO A 915 20.66 7.02 2.21
N ASP A 916 21.64 6.55 1.44
CA ASP A 916 21.51 5.90 0.13
C ASP A 916 20.49 4.75 0.13
N PHE A 917 20.50 3.90 1.16
CA PHE A 917 19.58 2.76 1.27
C PHE A 917 18.09 3.12 1.43
N MET A 918 17.75 4.39 1.64
CA MET A 918 16.36 4.87 1.68
C MET A 918 15.81 5.25 0.29
N GLU A 919 16.66 5.30 -0.74
CA GLU A 919 16.27 5.52 -2.15
C GLU A 919 15.29 6.69 -2.33
N LYS A 920 15.68 7.88 -1.85
CA LYS A 920 14.88 9.13 -1.98
C LYS A 920 15.40 10.00 -3.14
N PRO A 921 15.00 9.77 -4.40
CA PRO A 921 15.58 10.44 -5.57
C PRO A 921 15.38 11.97 -5.54
N ASP A 922 14.27 12.43 -4.96
CA ASP A 922 13.92 13.85 -4.86
C ASP A 922 14.58 14.57 -3.67
N LYS A 923 15.36 13.88 -2.84
CA LYS A 923 16.00 14.47 -1.65
C LYS A 923 17.53 14.36 -1.74
N PRO A 924 18.27 15.21 -1.02
CA PRO A 924 19.72 15.02 -0.87
C PRO A 924 20.01 13.67 -0.21
N THR A 925 21.00 12.95 -0.73
CA THR A 925 21.39 11.63 -0.22
C THR A 925 22.89 11.55 0.08
N TYR A 926 23.28 10.76 1.09
CA TYR A 926 24.67 10.43 1.41
C TYR A 926 24.86 8.91 1.45
N GLU A 927 26.07 8.43 1.19
CA GLU A 927 26.38 6.99 1.30
C GLU A 927 26.54 6.61 2.78
N SER A 928 25.74 5.66 3.28
CA SER A 928 25.84 5.19 4.66
C SER A 928 27.06 4.29 4.85
N CYS A 929 27.88 4.59 5.87
CA CYS A 929 29.01 3.75 6.29
C CYS A 929 28.61 2.66 7.31
N ASN A 930 27.37 2.67 7.79
CA ASN A 930 26.88 1.70 8.76
C ASN A 930 26.37 0.41 8.09
N VAL A 931 26.12 -0.61 8.92
CA VAL A 931 25.74 -1.97 8.48
C VAL A 931 24.57 -1.99 7.49
N ILE A 932 23.53 -1.16 7.68
CA ILE A 932 22.38 -1.15 6.77
C ILE A 932 22.78 -0.68 5.36
N GLY A 933 23.66 0.32 5.25
CA GLY A 933 24.20 0.78 3.97
C GLY A 933 25.02 -0.32 3.28
N LYS A 934 25.88 -1.02 4.02
CA LYS A 934 26.67 -2.16 3.50
C LYS A 934 25.76 -3.27 2.96
N LEU A 935 24.79 -3.70 3.77
CA LEU A 935 23.83 -4.74 3.42
C LEU A 935 23.00 -4.38 2.18
N PHE A 936 22.58 -3.11 2.07
CA PHE A 936 21.85 -2.60 0.91
C PHE A 936 22.67 -2.71 -0.37
N ARG A 937 23.93 -2.24 -0.35
CA ARG A 937 24.81 -2.24 -1.53
C ARG A 937 25.19 -3.65 -1.98
N GLU A 938 25.36 -4.59 -1.04
CA GLU A 938 25.59 -6.01 -1.35
C GLU A 938 24.42 -6.61 -2.17
N VAL A 939 23.18 -6.41 -1.73
CA VAL A 939 21.99 -6.95 -2.42
C VAL A 939 21.70 -6.20 -3.72
N GLN A 940 22.00 -4.89 -3.78
CA GLN A 940 21.80 -4.09 -4.99
C GLN A 940 22.58 -4.68 -6.18
N GLY A 941 23.80 -5.17 -5.97
CA GLY A 941 24.59 -5.84 -7.01
C GLY A 941 23.94 -7.14 -7.53
N ILE A 942 23.27 -7.90 -6.67
CA ILE A 942 22.60 -9.18 -7.00
C ILE A 942 21.25 -8.95 -7.68
N SER A 943 20.51 -7.93 -7.24
CA SER A 943 19.17 -7.61 -7.78
C SER A 943 19.21 -7.13 -9.22
N THR A 944 20.35 -6.62 -9.70
CA THR A 944 20.50 -6.09 -11.07
C THR A 944 20.79 -7.19 -12.10
N SER A 945 21.24 -8.36 -11.66
CA SER A 945 21.56 -9.54 -12.50
C SER A 945 20.48 -10.63 -12.48
N ALA A 946 19.49 -10.54 -11.57
CA ALA A 946 18.31 -11.40 -11.57
C ALA A 946 17.35 -10.94 -12.68
N GLY A 947 17.46 -11.58 -13.85
CA GLY A 947 16.69 -11.27 -15.05
C GLY A 947 15.17 -11.23 -14.88
N SER A 948 14.50 -10.64 -15.87
CA SER A 948 13.03 -10.68 -15.99
C SER A 948 12.56 -12.12 -15.87
N ILE A 949 11.59 -12.39 -14.98
CA ILE A 949 10.86 -13.65 -14.95
C ILE A 949 10.30 -13.84 -16.37
N SER A 950 10.72 -14.90 -17.06
CA SER A 950 10.34 -15.14 -18.45
C SER A 950 8.88 -15.60 -18.53
N SER A 951 8.10 -15.01 -19.44
CA SER A 951 6.76 -15.49 -19.75
C SER A 951 6.80 -16.88 -20.40
N PHE A 952 5.71 -17.63 -20.26
CA PHE A 952 5.57 -18.94 -20.91
C PHE A 952 5.36 -18.75 -22.42
N THR A 953 6.41 -19.00 -23.20
CA THR A 953 6.41 -18.84 -24.66
C THR A 953 5.96 -20.12 -25.38
N LEU A 954 5.56 -19.99 -26.66
CA LEU A 954 5.25 -21.15 -27.51
C LEU A 954 6.42 -22.15 -27.58
N GLU A 955 7.66 -21.67 -27.65
CA GLU A 955 8.84 -22.54 -27.62
C GLU A 955 8.96 -23.34 -26.32
N LEU A 956 8.65 -22.73 -25.18
CA LEU A 956 8.61 -23.42 -23.90
C LEU A 956 7.47 -24.43 -23.87
N ALA A 957 6.28 -24.11 -24.39
CA ALA A 957 5.17 -25.05 -24.49
C ALA A 957 5.58 -26.32 -25.27
N ILE A 958 6.24 -26.15 -26.43
CA ILE A 958 6.74 -27.27 -27.24
C ILE A 958 7.75 -28.13 -26.47
N LYS A 959 8.65 -27.51 -25.72
CA LYS A 959 9.72 -28.21 -24.99
C LYS A 959 9.26 -28.85 -23.67
N SER A 960 8.22 -28.31 -23.04
CA SER A 960 7.81 -28.68 -21.67
C SER A 960 6.53 -29.53 -21.61
N TYR A 961 5.86 -29.75 -22.74
CA TYR A 961 4.67 -30.61 -22.78
C TYR A 961 5.02 -32.07 -22.43
N ASP A 962 4.64 -32.47 -21.22
CA ASP A 962 4.81 -33.82 -20.68
C ASP A 962 3.74 -34.80 -21.20
N LEU A 963 4.14 -35.70 -22.11
CA LEU A 963 3.28 -36.76 -22.65
C LEU A 963 2.84 -37.79 -21.60
N ASP A 964 3.56 -37.91 -20.48
CA ASP A 964 3.13 -38.82 -19.39
C ASP A 964 1.81 -38.38 -18.77
N MET A 965 1.43 -37.11 -18.94
CA MET A 965 0.19 -36.55 -18.41
C MET A 965 -1.04 -36.92 -19.25
N GLU A 966 -0.88 -37.59 -20.39
CA GLU A 966 -1.99 -38.09 -21.22
C GLU A 966 -2.55 -39.40 -20.66
N VAL A 967 -3.84 -39.37 -20.33
CA VAL A 967 -4.63 -40.51 -19.82
C VAL A 967 -5.71 -40.86 -20.84
N ASP A 968 -5.91 -42.14 -21.11
CA ASP A 968 -6.92 -42.59 -22.08
C ASP A 968 -8.31 -42.00 -21.75
N GLY A 969 -9.02 -41.53 -22.78
CA GLY A 969 -10.32 -40.85 -22.64
C GLY A 969 -10.25 -39.33 -22.42
N PHE A 970 -9.07 -38.71 -22.24
CA PHE A 970 -8.98 -37.27 -21.99
C PHE A 970 -9.58 -36.38 -23.09
N LYS A 971 -9.56 -36.86 -24.35
CA LYS A 971 -10.06 -36.11 -25.51
C LYS A 971 -11.54 -35.78 -25.41
N ASP A 972 -12.33 -36.61 -24.74
CA ASP A 972 -13.77 -36.41 -24.55
C ASP A 972 -14.08 -35.19 -23.66
N TYR A 973 -13.08 -34.75 -22.87
CA TYR A 973 -13.19 -33.63 -21.93
C TYR A 973 -12.49 -32.35 -22.39
N VAL A 974 -11.86 -32.34 -23.57
CA VAL A 974 -11.06 -31.21 -24.05
C VAL A 974 -11.90 -29.94 -24.25
N ASP A 975 -13.09 -30.05 -24.84
CA ASP A 975 -13.96 -28.89 -25.07
C ASP A 975 -14.46 -28.26 -23.75
N ASP A 976 -14.80 -29.11 -22.77
CA ASP A 976 -15.21 -28.68 -21.42
C ASP A 976 -14.03 -28.02 -20.68
N ALA A 977 -12.84 -28.63 -20.76
CA ALA A 977 -11.62 -28.09 -20.18
C ALA A 977 -11.25 -26.74 -20.81
N PHE A 978 -11.35 -26.60 -22.12
CA PHE A 978 -11.11 -25.34 -22.84
C PHE A 978 -12.06 -24.24 -22.38
N TYR A 979 -13.35 -24.56 -22.24
CA TYR A 979 -14.36 -23.63 -21.73
C TYR A 979 -14.06 -23.19 -20.29
N HIS A 980 -13.73 -24.12 -19.39
CA HIS A 980 -13.40 -23.80 -18.00
C HIS A 980 -12.10 -23.00 -17.88
N LYS A 981 -11.07 -23.35 -18.66
CA LYS A 981 -9.82 -22.58 -18.69
C LYS A 981 -10.04 -21.14 -19.15
N ARG A 982 -10.82 -20.94 -20.22
CA ARG A 982 -11.16 -19.60 -20.71
C ARG A 982 -11.80 -18.73 -19.63
N ASN A 983 -12.71 -19.31 -18.84
CA ASN A 983 -13.36 -18.60 -17.73
C ASN A 983 -12.40 -18.31 -16.57
N TYR A 984 -11.56 -19.28 -16.20
CA TYR A 984 -10.54 -19.11 -15.16
C TYR A 984 -9.55 -18.01 -15.53
N ASP A 985 -8.98 -18.06 -16.72
CA ASP A 985 -8.00 -17.08 -17.21
C ASP A 985 -8.60 -15.68 -17.27
N TYR A 986 -9.86 -15.55 -17.71
CA TYR A 986 -10.56 -14.28 -17.73
C TYR A 986 -10.72 -13.68 -16.32
N LYS A 987 -11.18 -14.48 -15.35
CA LYS A 987 -11.35 -14.06 -13.95
C LYS A 987 -10.01 -13.72 -13.28
N LEU A 988 -8.98 -14.56 -13.47
CA LEU A 988 -7.65 -14.32 -12.91
C LEU A 988 -7.00 -13.08 -13.52
N GLY A 989 -7.08 -12.93 -14.85
CA GLY A 989 -6.56 -11.76 -15.54
C GLY A 989 -7.24 -10.46 -15.11
N ASN A 990 -8.56 -10.48 -14.85
CA ASN A 990 -9.28 -9.33 -14.30
C ASN A 990 -8.74 -8.93 -12.93
N LEU A 991 -8.49 -9.89 -12.02
CA LEU A 991 -7.86 -9.61 -10.73
C LEU A 991 -6.46 -8.99 -10.92
N MET A 992 -5.65 -9.57 -11.80
CA MET A 992 -4.30 -9.06 -12.07
C MET A 992 -4.31 -7.62 -12.60
N ASP A 993 -5.17 -7.34 -13.58
CA ASP A 993 -5.32 -6.00 -14.16
C ASP A 993 -5.85 -5.00 -13.13
N TYR A 994 -6.86 -5.39 -12.34
CA TYR A 994 -7.46 -4.52 -11.31
C TYR A 994 -6.42 -4.06 -10.28
N TYR A 995 -5.62 -5.00 -9.75
CA TYR A 995 -4.59 -4.69 -8.77
C TYR A 995 -3.27 -4.20 -9.38
N GLY A 996 -3.14 -4.21 -10.71
CA GLY A 996 -1.91 -3.85 -11.44
C GLY A 996 -0.75 -4.81 -11.20
N ILE A 997 -1.05 -6.11 -10.99
CA ILE A 997 -0.06 -7.17 -10.80
C ILE A 997 0.34 -7.73 -12.16
N LYS A 998 1.65 -7.82 -12.40
CA LYS A 998 2.17 -8.14 -13.74
C LYS A 998 2.14 -9.61 -14.11
N THR A 999 2.46 -10.49 -13.15
CA THR A 999 2.69 -11.91 -13.44
C THR A 999 1.75 -12.80 -12.64
N GLU A 1000 1.41 -13.95 -13.21
CA GLU A 1000 0.57 -14.97 -12.57
C GLU A 1000 1.20 -15.47 -11.26
N ALA A 1001 2.51 -15.66 -11.23
CA ALA A 1001 3.18 -16.14 -10.02
C ALA A 1001 3.15 -15.14 -8.86
N GLU A 1002 3.19 -13.83 -9.13
CA GLU A 1002 3.08 -12.80 -8.09
C GLU A 1002 1.72 -12.86 -7.38
N ILE A 1003 0.63 -12.95 -8.15
CA ILE A 1003 -0.73 -12.96 -7.59
C ILE A 1003 -1.05 -14.28 -6.87
N LEU A 1004 -0.59 -15.43 -7.39
CA LEU A 1004 -0.85 -16.73 -6.77
C LEU A 1004 -0.07 -16.94 -5.49
N SER A 1005 1.21 -16.55 -5.48
CA SER A 1005 2.07 -16.76 -4.31
C SER A 1005 1.90 -15.70 -3.23
N GLY A 1006 1.21 -14.59 -3.53
CA GLY A 1006 1.14 -13.40 -2.67
C GLY A 1006 2.46 -12.61 -2.58
N ASN A 1007 3.49 -13.02 -3.31
CA ASN A 1007 4.82 -12.39 -3.33
C ASN A 1007 4.88 -11.18 -4.29
N ILE A 1008 3.86 -10.33 -4.21
CA ILE A 1008 3.66 -9.21 -5.13
C ILE A 1008 4.84 -8.23 -5.09
N MET A 1009 5.40 -7.91 -6.25
CA MET A 1009 6.58 -7.06 -6.43
C MET A 1009 6.18 -5.61 -6.61
N LYS A 1010 5.16 -5.37 -7.45
CA LYS A 1010 4.59 -4.05 -7.71
C LYS A 1010 3.08 -4.15 -7.81
N MET A 1011 2.39 -3.14 -7.30
CA MET A 1011 0.93 -2.97 -7.42
C MET A 1011 0.62 -1.61 -8.05
N SER A 1012 -0.62 -1.43 -8.50
CA SER A 1012 -1.15 -0.10 -8.81
C SER A 1012 -1.18 0.78 -7.56
N LYS A 1013 -0.99 2.10 -7.73
CA LYS A 1013 -0.86 3.07 -6.62
C LYS A 1013 -2.08 3.14 -5.71
N SER A 1014 -3.27 2.81 -6.23
CA SER A 1014 -4.53 2.75 -5.47
C SER A 1014 -4.51 1.70 -4.35
N PHE A 1015 -3.58 0.74 -4.45
CA PHE A 1015 -3.46 -0.41 -3.57
C PHE A 1015 -2.16 -0.41 -2.78
N ASN A 1016 -2.22 -1.07 -1.62
CA ASN A 1016 -1.09 -1.22 -0.72
C ASN A 1016 -0.91 -2.68 -0.34
N LYS A 1017 0.27 -3.26 -0.58
CA LYS A 1017 0.59 -4.65 -0.23
C LYS A 1017 0.28 -5.00 1.23
N ARG A 1018 0.44 -4.07 2.18
CA ARG A 1018 0.13 -4.33 3.61
C ARG A 1018 -1.36 -4.52 3.88
N ARG A 1019 -2.22 -3.93 3.05
CA ARG A 1019 -3.67 -3.89 3.24
C ARG A 1019 -4.39 -4.90 2.36
N ASP A 1020 -4.00 -4.94 1.09
CA ASP A 1020 -4.77 -5.60 0.05
C ASP A 1020 -4.28 -7.03 -0.23
N ALA A 1021 -3.08 -7.41 0.22
CA ALA A 1021 -2.53 -8.74 -0.05
C ALA A 1021 -3.38 -9.88 0.54
N GLU A 1022 -3.96 -9.70 1.72
CA GLU A 1022 -4.84 -10.71 2.32
C GLU A 1022 -6.12 -10.89 1.50
N ALA A 1023 -6.76 -9.78 1.11
CA ALA A 1023 -7.93 -9.78 0.22
C ALA A 1023 -7.63 -10.46 -1.12
N ILE A 1024 -6.49 -10.14 -1.74
CA ILE A 1024 -6.05 -10.74 -3.01
C ILE A 1024 -5.84 -12.25 -2.85
N ASN A 1025 -5.12 -12.68 -1.81
CA ASN A 1025 -4.89 -14.09 -1.55
C ASN A 1025 -6.21 -14.86 -1.36
N MET A 1026 -7.18 -14.25 -0.69
CA MET A 1026 -8.51 -14.83 -0.49
C MET A 1026 -9.35 -14.86 -1.78
N ALA A 1027 -9.25 -13.82 -2.61
CA ALA A 1027 -9.89 -13.78 -3.94
C ALA A 1027 -9.36 -14.89 -4.85
N VAL A 1028 -8.04 -15.05 -4.91
CA VAL A 1028 -7.37 -16.12 -5.67
C VAL A 1028 -7.78 -17.50 -5.13
N ARG A 1029 -7.83 -17.66 -3.81
CA ARG A 1029 -8.28 -18.91 -3.18
C ARG A 1029 -9.73 -19.25 -3.56
N SER A 1030 -10.62 -18.25 -3.54
CA SER A 1030 -12.03 -18.40 -3.92
C SER A 1030 -12.16 -18.81 -5.39
N LEU A 1031 -11.41 -18.17 -6.29
CA LEU A 1031 -11.38 -18.52 -7.71
C LEU A 1031 -10.90 -19.96 -7.95
N ARG A 1032 -9.84 -20.40 -7.26
CA ARG A 1032 -9.34 -21.79 -7.38
C ARG A 1032 -10.34 -22.80 -6.81
N LYS A 1033 -11.07 -22.43 -5.76
CA LYS A 1033 -12.16 -23.28 -5.23
C LYS A 1033 -13.33 -23.37 -6.21
N GLU A 1034 -13.72 -22.25 -6.82
CA GLU A 1034 -14.74 -22.22 -7.88
C GLU A 1034 -14.31 -23.08 -9.09
N ALA A 1035 -13.03 -23.04 -9.48
CA ALA A 1035 -12.51 -23.94 -10.50
C ALA A 1035 -12.66 -25.41 -10.10
N ARG A 1036 -12.32 -25.76 -8.86
CA ARG A 1036 -12.52 -27.13 -8.35
C ARG A 1036 -13.98 -27.58 -8.33
N THR A 1037 -14.94 -26.68 -8.10
CA THR A 1037 -16.36 -27.05 -8.19
C THR A 1037 -16.76 -27.35 -9.63
N TRP A 1038 -16.27 -26.59 -10.61
CA TRP A 1038 -16.47 -26.93 -12.03
C TRP A 1038 -15.91 -28.31 -12.39
N PHE A 1039 -14.76 -28.68 -11.81
CA PHE A 1039 -14.20 -30.01 -12.00
C PHE A 1039 -15.08 -31.13 -11.41
N ASN A 1040 -15.79 -30.87 -10.32
CA ASN A 1040 -16.63 -31.88 -9.67
C ASN A 1040 -18.05 -31.95 -10.25
N ASP A 1041 -18.63 -30.82 -10.70
CA ASP A 1041 -20.04 -30.72 -11.09
C ASP A 1041 -20.36 -31.42 -12.43
N SER A 1042 -19.40 -31.63 -13.31
CA SER A 1042 -19.62 -32.34 -14.59
C SER A 1042 -19.89 -33.86 -14.42
N SER A 1043 -20.02 -34.37 -13.19
CA SER A 1043 -20.25 -35.78 -12.84
C SER A 1043 -21.73 -36.21 -12.84
N SER A 1044 -22.66 -35.38 -13.33
CA SER A 1044 -24.10 -35.71 -13.34
C SER A 1044 -24.57 -36.57 -14.53
N GLY A 1045 -23.66 -37.24 -15.24
CA GLY A 1045 -23.97 -38.22 -16.29
C GLY A 1045 -23.54 -39.63 -15.86
N VAL A 1046 -24.53 -40.45 -15.50
CA VAL A 1046 -24.53 -41.93 -15.32
C VAL A 1046 -23.17 -42.67 -15.40
N ASP A 1047 -22.79 -43.32 -14.28
CA ASP A 1047 -21.68 -44.28 -14.08
C ASP A 1047 -20.22 -43.74 -14.19
N SER A 1048 -19.78 -42.86 -13.29
CA SER A 1048 -18.37 -42.42 -13.26
C SER A 1048 -17.52 -43.25 -12.27
N GLY A 1049 -16.72 -44.19 -12.80
CA GLY A 1049 -15.61 -44.84 -12.08
C GLY A 1049 -14.44 -43.88 -11.79
N SER A 1050 -13.40 -44.36 -11.09
CA SER A 1050 -12.19 -43.59 -10.74
C SER A 1050 -11.42 -43.04 -11.96
N ASP A 1051 -11.54 -43.69 -13.11
CA ASP A 1051 -10.73 -43.42 -14.30
C ASP A 1051 -11.15 -42.12 -15.01
N ASP A 1052 -12.39 -41.69 -14.80
CA ASP A 1052 -12.97 -40.49 -15.40
C ASP A 1052 -12.33 -39.20 -14.87
N ALA A 1053 -12.01 -39.17 -13.58
CA ALA A 1053 -11.37 -38.03 -12.94
C ALA A 1053 -9.93 -37.81 -13.45
N TYR A 1054 -9.19 -38.88 -13.78
CA TYR A 1054 -7.84 -38.76 -14.33
C TYR A 1054 -7.85 -38.30 -15.79
N ALA A 1055 -8.76 -38.83 -16.61
CA ALA A 1055 -8.97 -38.36 -17.99
C ALA A 1055 -9.33 -36.87 -18.02
N LYS A 1056 -10.22 -36.41 -17.13
CA LYS A 1056 -10.58 -35.00 -17.03
C LYS A 1056 -9.42 -34.11 -16.56
N ALA A 1057 -8.65 -34.54 -15.56
CA ALA A 1057 -7.47 -33.80 -15.10
C ALA A 1057 -6.40 -33.72 -16.20
N SER A 1058 -6.22 -34.81 -16.96
CA SER A 1058 -5.37 -34.86 -18.15
C SER A 1058 -5.83 -33.84 -19.21
N ALA A 1059 -7.13 -33.73 -19.48
CA ALA A 1059 -7.67 -32.72 -20.39
C ALA A 1059 -7.38 -31.28 -19.92
N TRP A 1060 -7.50 -31.01 -18.62
CA TRP A 1060 -7.17 -29.70 -18.03
C TRP A 1060 -5.68 -29.36 -18.18
N TYR A 1061 -4.80 -30.34 -18.01
CA TYR A 1061 -3.38 -30.19 -18.29
C TYR A 1061 -3.13 -29.94 -19.79
N HIS A 1062 -3.77 -30.73 -20.67
CA HIS A 1062 -3.63 -30.64 -22.12
C HIS A 1062 -3.96 -29.25 -22.65
N VAL A 1063 -5.15 -28.72 -22.35
CA VAL A 1063 -5.57 -27.38 -22.80
C VAL A 1063 -4.74 -26.24 -22.18
N THR A 1064 -3.97 -26.54 -21.13
CA THR A 1064 -3.09 -25.58 -20.46
C THR A 1064 -1.68 -25.58 -21.03
N TYR A 1065 -1.09 -26.74 -21.32
CA TYR A 1065 0.32 -26.86 -21.71
C TYR A 1065 0.54 -27.15 -23.20
N HIS A 1066 -0.44 -27.73 -23.90
CA HIS A 1066 -0.24 -28.16 -25.29
C HIS A 1066 -0.07 -26.94 -26.23
N PRO A 1067 0.91 -26.96 -27.16
CA PRO A 1067 1.21 -25.83 -28.04
C PRO A 1067 0.03 -25.31 -28.87
N GLU A 1068 -0.90 -26.18 -29.23
CA GLU A 1068 -2.10 -25.81 -30.01
C GLU A 1068 -3.02 -24.82 -29.30
N TYR A 1069 -3.03 -24.82 -27.96
CA TYR A 1069 -3.87 -23.94 -27.15
C TYR A 1069 -3.13 -22.68 -26.70
N TRP A 1070 -1.85 -22.55 -27.02
CA TRP A 1070 -1.06 -21.38 -26.62
C TRP A 1070 -1.60 -20.12 -27.31
N GLY A 1071 -1.93 -19.09 -26.52
CA GLY A 1071 -2.48 -17.84 -27.04
C GLY A 1071 -3.96 -17.90 -27.45
N CYS A 1072 -4.67 -19.01 -27.19
CA CYS A 1072 -6.10 -19.15 -27.49
C CYS A 1072 -7.04 -18.53 -26.43
N TYR A 1073 -6.47 -18.02 -25.33
CA TYR A 1073 -7.21 -17.43 -24.20
C TYR A 1073 -7.02 -15.91 -24.15
N ASN A 1074 -7.85 -15.20 -23.38
CA ASN A 1074 -7.74 -13.74 -23.19
C ASN A 1074 -7.78 -12.92 -24.51
N GLU A 1075 -8.56 -13.37 -25.49
CA GLU A 1075 -8.71 -12.71 -26.80
C GLU A 1075 -8.98 -11.20 -26.67
N GLY A 1076 -8.11 -10.38 -27.25
CA GLY A 1076 -8.24 -8.92 -27.26
C GLY A 1076 -7.84 -8.20 -25.97
N MET A 1077 -7.22 -8.88 -25.00
CA MET A 1077 -6.80 -8.28 -23.71
C MET A 1077 -5.28 -8.15 -23.54
N ASN A 1078 -4.47 -8.64 -24.50
CA ASN A 1078 -3.01 -8.59 -24.47
C ASN A 1078 -2.40 -9.12 -23.15
N ARG A 1079 -2.94 -10.24 -22.65
CA ARG A 1079 -2.49 -10.93 -21.43
C ARG A 1079 -1.62 -12.13 -21.78
N ASP A 1080 -0.75 -12.52 -20.85
CA ASP A 1080 0.07 -13.73 -20.97
C ASP A 1080 -0.79 -15.01 -20.91
N HIS A 1081 -0.19 -16.13 -21.33
CA HIS A 1081 -0.78 -17.46 -21.20
C HIS A 1081 -0.58 -18.00 -19.77
N TYR A 1082 -1.68 -18.30 -19.07
CA TYR A 1082 -1.66 -18.71 -17.66
C TYR A 1082 -1.63 -20.23 -17.48
N LEU A 1083 -0.88 -20.71 -16.49
CA LEU A 1083 -0.61 -22.12 -16.21
C LEU A 1083 -1.33 -22.67 -14.96
N SER A 1084 -1.80 -21.82 -14.05
CA SER A 1084 -2.31 -22.27 -12.74
C SER A 1084 -3.64 -23.01 -12.79
N PHE A 1085 -4.38 -22.93 -13.90
CA PHE A 1085 -5.65 -23.62 -14.08
C PHE A 1085 -5.52 -25.13 -13.88
N ALA A 1086 -4.56 -25.79 -14.56
CA ALA A 1086 -4.32 -27.22 -14.40
C ALA A 1086 -4.02 -27.60 -12.94
N TRP A 1087 -3.22 -26.78 -12.24
CA TRP A 1087 -2.84 -27.01 -10.86
C TRP A 1087 -3.95 -26.73 -9.83
N CYS A 1088 -5.15 -26.32 -10.26
CA CYS A 1088 -6.33 -26.34 -9.39
C CYS A 1088 -6.74 -27.77 -8.99
N VAL A 1089 -6.41 -28.76 -9.83
CA VAL A 1089 -6.64 -30.20 -9.62
C VAL A 1089 -5.33 -30.96 -9.43
N TYR A 1090 -4.37 -30.33 -8.74
CA TYR A 1090 -3.05 -30.91 -8.48
C TYR A 1090 -3.05 -32.33 -7.86
N PRO A 1091 -4.01 -32.75 -6.99
CA PRO A 1091 -3.96 -34.09 -6.41
C PRO A 1091 -4.02 -35.18 -7.50
N GLN A 1092 -4.90 -35.01 -8.48
CA GLN A 1092 -5.06 -35.91 -9.61
C GLN A 1092 -3.82 -35.90 -10.52
N LEU A 1093 -3.31 -34.70 -10.86
CA LEU A 1093 -2.12 -34.55 -11.71
C LEU A 1093 -0.86 -35.20 -11.09
N VAL A 1094 -0.66 -35.02 -9.79
CA VAL A 1094 0.46 -35.64 -9.06
C VAL A 1094 0.34 -37.15 -9.05
N LEU A 1095 -0.87 -37.71 -8.92
CA LEU A 1095 -1.09 -39.16 -8.98
C LEU A 1095 -0.81 -39.74 -10.37
N ILE A 1096 -1.31 -39.10 -11.45
CA ILE A 1096 -1.01 -39.50 -12.84
C ILE A 1096 0.51 -39.59 -13.04
N LYS A 1097 1.25 -38.57 -12.61
CA LYS A 1097 2.71 -38.55 -12.75
C LYS A 1097 3.40 -39.63 -11.92
N LYS A 1098 2.97 -39.85 -10.67
CA LYS A 1098 3.52 -40.91 -9.80
C LYS A 1098 3.30 -42.31 -10.39
N GLU A 1099 2.12 -42.58 -10.93
CA GLU A 1099 1.80 -43.88 -11.54
C GLU A 1099 2.66 -44.16 -12.76
N LYS A 1100 2.79 -43.20 -13.69
CA LYS A 1100 3.66 -43.34 -14.88
C LYS A 1100 5.12 -43.54 -14.51
N ILE A 1101 5.66 -42.76 -13.55
CA ILE A 1101 7.04 -42.96 -13.06
C ILE A 1101 7.21 -44.36 -12.46
N SER A 1102 6.22 -44.86 -11.72
CA SER A 1102 6.27 -46.21 -11.14
C SER A 1102 6.23 -47.29 -12.22
N SER A 1103 5.44 -47.12 -13.27
CA SER A 1103 5.35 -48.03 -14.41
C SER A 1103 6.66 -48.05 -15.22
N ILE A 1104 7.26 -46.88 -15.48
CA ILE A 1104 8.58 -46.78 -16.14
C ILE A 1104 9.66 -47.47 -15.29
N ARG A 1105 9.65 -47.29 -13.97
CA ARG A 1105 10.59 -47.99 -13.08
C ARG A 1105 10.39 -49.51 -13.10
N ARG A 1106 9.15 -50.00 -13.14
CA ARG A 1106 8.86 -51.45 -13.28
C ARG A 1106 9.31 -52.00 -14.63
N LEU A 1107 9.15 -51.22 -15.70
CA LEU A 1107 9.59 -51.59 -17.05
C LEU A 1107 11.11 -51.57 -17.23
N ASN A 1108 11.84 -50.75 -16.46
CA ASN A 1108 13.31 -50.70 -16.47
C ASN A 1108 13.98 -51.71 -15.52
N LEU A 1109 13.21 -52.34 -14.63
CA LEU A 1109 13.66 -53.38 -13.69
C LEU A 1109 13.37 -54.80 -14.21
N ASN A 1110 12.56 -54.93 -15.27
CA ASN A 1110 12.35 -56.13 -16.07
C ASN A 1110 13.17 -56.04 -17.35
#